data_AF-A0A0J7IZM0-F1
#
_entry.id   AF-A0A0J7IZM0-F1
#
_cell.length_a   1.000
_cell.length_b   1.000
_cell.length_c   1.000
_cell.angle_alpha   90.00
_cell.angle_beta   90.00
_cell.angle_gamma   90.00
#
_symmetry.space_group_name_H-M   'P 1'
#
loop_
_entity.id
_entity.type
_entity.pdbx_description
1 polymer ?
#
loop_
_entity_poly.entity_id
_entity_poly.type
_entity_poly.pdbx_seq_one_letter_code
_entity_poly.pdbx_strand_id
1 'polypeptide(L)'
;MKNFTTIILALLFSLGFAQEPAGYYNGTAGLTGAALKTKLNAIITAGHKDNGYDGLYNGYPTTDSDHFYENDGSVLDMYSERPNAADPYKYVHGQKKCGNYSVEGDCYNREHVVPQSFFNSKAPMVSDIHHIRPTDGKVNGMRSNYPYGAVASPAFLSKNGTKVGPSVSPGYSGTVCEPIDEFKGDIARMIFYFVTRYETQLAGFSTGNMLGGSAFPGLQTWERDVLLQWSIQDPVSPSEIERNNAAFVFQKNRNPFIDHPEWVQAIWGTAVTDTQAPTAPSNLAVISTSTASASLTWNASTDNVAVTSYKIYVNGSFKTNSISTSATVTGLNQGTTYTFYVVASDAAGNLSPQSNNAVGTTLTDSIAPTAPTNLSVVSVGSNNIAVEWTAATDNIGVDSYDIYANDVLMGSTSAVSTNISNLNPTTTYSIYVVAKDAVGNISPQSNQVSATTLAVGTTCGNEHFDNLLVVPNQYSTYNWVSNGISWTSEDSRTDETINGKALTIRNGSLTALSVPNGIGELTVTTQLKYSGSAGTLKLFVNDVDTGKTIPYGAAGSAPITTTITGINTPGTVEIRLQQNGATSNRVAIDDISWTCYVLMGTNENGSSKSTFSVYPNPVKNGELNVSGKDLNLVENAYIFDFSGKLVQTIAQPFKNSNKVFLKNLPKGVYVLKAGTSTAKFMVD
;
A
#
# COMPACT_ATOMS: atom_id res chain seq x y z
N MET A 1 -31.94 26.03 44.53
CA MET A 1 -33.00 26.04 43.50
C MET A 1 -33.13 27.47 42.99
N LYS A 2 -32.50 27.81 41.86
CA LYS A 2 -32.69 29.12 41.22
C LYS A 2 -33.84 28.99 40.21
N ASN A 3 -34.80 29.91 40.30
CA ASN A 3 -35.98 29.98 39.44
C ASN A 3 -35.57 30.38 38.01
N PHE A 4 -36.10 29.66 37.02
CA PHE A 4 -35.96 29.98 35.61
C PHE A 4 -36.92 31.11 35.24
N THR A 5 -36.38 32.25 34.83
CA THR A 5 -37.13 33.26 34.07
C THR A 5 -36.41 33.50 32.76
N THR A 6 -36.97 32.96 31.68
CA THR A 6 -36.45 33.08 30.32
C THR A 6 -36.79 34.46 29.75
N ILE A 7 -35.78 35.27 29.43
CA ILE A 7 -35.92 36.43 28.54
C ILE A 7 -34.88 36.29 27.43
N ILE A 8 -35.37 36.08 26.21
CA ILE A 8 -34.58 36.05 24.98
C ILE A 8 -34.32 37.51 24.57
N LEU A 9 -33.06 37.92 24.61
CA LEU A 9 -32.59 39.12 23.90
C LEU A 9 -31.35 38.73 23.09
N ALA A 10 -31.52 38.66 21.77
CA ALA A 10 -30.45 38.40 20.82
C ALA A 10 -29.57 39.65 20.68
N LEU A 11 -28.39 39.60 21.30
CA LEU A 11 -27.27 40.50 21.00
C LEU A 11 -26.17 39.67 20.32
N LEU A 12 -26.00 39.91 19.02
CA LEU A 12 -24.88 39.44 18.22
C LEU A 12 -23.60 40.13 18.70
N PHE A 13 -22.86 39.48 19.60
CA PHE A 13 -21.44 39.72 19.80
C PHE A 13 -20.66 38.60 19.11
N SER A 14 -20.01 38.93 18.00
CA SER A 14 -18.97 38.09 17.41
C SER A 14 -17.71 38.19 18.27
N LEU A 15 -17.63 37.38 19.33
CA LEU A 15 -16.39 37.15 20.06
C LEU A 15 -15.56 36.15 19.24
N GLY A 16 -14.33 36.53 18.88
CA GLY A 16 -13.40 35.66 18.18
C GLY A 16 -12.99 34.51 19.10
N PHE A 17 -13.64 33.35 18.96
CA PHE A 17 -13.21 32.12 19.63
C PHE A 17 -11.86 31.69 19.06
N ALA A 18 -10.80 31.80 19.84
CA ALA A 18 -9.68 30.89 19.62
C ALA A 18 -10.14 29.51 20.11
N GLN A 19 -10.48 28.65 19.15
CA GLN A 19 -10.77 27.23 19.35
C GLN A 19 -9.46 26.43 19.32
N GLU A 20 -9.44 25.20 19.85
CA GLU A 20 -8.31 24.29 19.69
C GLU A 20 -7.83 24.23 18.23
N PRO A 21 -6.51 24.12 17.95
CA PRO A 21 -6.04 24.04 16.57
C PRO A 21 -6.69 22.89 15.81
N ALA A 22 -7.01 23.09 14.53
CA ALA A 22 -7.61 22.04 13.72
C ALA A 22 -6.76 20.76 13.75
N GLY A 23 -7.40 19.64 14.12
CA GLY A 23 -6.74 18.34 14.23
C GLY A 23 -5.85 18.15 15.47
N TYR A 24 -5.86 19.07 16.43
CA TYR A 24 -5.05 18.97 17.66
C TYR A 24 -5.28 17.66 18.42
N TYR A 25 -6.53 17.18 18.46
CA TYR A 25 -6.92 15.92 19.11
C TYR A 25 -7.07 14.72 18.15
N ASN A 26 -6.41 14.74 16.98
CA ASN A 26 -6.54 13.65 16.00
C ASN A 26 -6.22 12.26 16.59
N GLY A 27 -7.11 11.31 16.29
CA GLY A 27 -7.01 9.92 16.74
C GLY A 27 -7.56 9.64 18.14
N THR A 28 -8.37 10.54 18.71
CA THR A 28 -9.16 10.28 19.94
C THR A 28 -10.55 9.69 19.65
N ALA A 29 -11.00 9.73 18.39
CA ALA A 29 -12.34 9.28 18.00
C ALA A 29 -12.63 7.83 18.45
N GLY A 30 -13.72 7.66 19.20
CA GLY A 30 -14.18 6.36 19.71
C GLY A 30 -13.39 5.79 20.89
N LEU A 31 -12.33 6.47 21.36
CA LEU A 31 -11.58 6.02 22.54
C LEU A 31 -12.27 6.43 23.84
N THR A 32 -12.20 5.57 24.86
CA THR A 32 -12.67 5.83 26.23
C THR A 32 -11.68 5.25 27.25
N GLY A 33 -11.90 5.51 28.55
CA GLY A 33 -11.14 4.95 29.65
C GLY A 33 -9.63 5.22 29.55
N ALA A 34 -8.83 4.21 29.89
CA ALA A 34 -7.37 4.28 29.84
C ALA A 34 -6.83 4.61 28.43
N ALA A 35 -7.47 4.09 27.37
CA ALA A 35 -7.01 4.32 26.01
C ALA A 35 -7.11 5.79 25.60
N LEU A 36 -8.22 6.45 25.94
CA LEU A 36 -8.38 7.89 25.71
C LEU A 36 -7.38 8.69 26.55
N LYS A 37 -7.23 8.37 27.84
CA LYS A 37 -6.27 9.05 28.73
C LYS A 37 -4.83 8.98 28.20
N THR A 38 -4.36 7.80 27.80
CA THR A 38 -3.02 7.61 27.23
C THR A 38 -2.85 8.34 25.90
N LYS A 39 -3.89 8.37 25.04
CA LYS A 39 -3.85 9.13 23.78
C LYS A 39 -3.74 10.63 24.05
N LEU A 40 -4.50 11.16 25.01
CA LEU A 40 -4.42 12.56 25.42
C LEU A 40 -3.06 12.88 26.05
N ASN A 41 -2.53 12.01 26.91
CA ASN A 41 -1.16 12.14 27.44
C ASN A 41 -0.15 12.38 26.33
N ALA A 42 -0.17 11.56 25.28
CA ALA A 42 0.75 11.70 24.15
C ALA A 42 0.60 13.06 23.45
N ILE A 43 -0.64 13.50 23.20
CA ILE A 43 -0.95 14.78 22.54
C ILE A 43 -0.44 15.96 23.37
N ILE A 44 -0.81 16.03 24.65
CA ILE A 44 -0.49 17.20 25.49
C ILE A 44 0.94 17.16 26.04
N THR A 45 1.64 16.03 25.88
CA THR A 45 3.09 15.92 26.08
C THR A 45 3.84 16.45 24.86
N ALA A 46 3.36 16.15 23.66
CA ALA A 46 3.97 16.58 22.42
C ALA A 46 3.92 18.11 22.30
N GLY A 47 5.09 18.74 22.10
CA GLY A 47 5.19 20.18 21.88
C GLY A 47 5.12 21.06 23.14
N HIS A 48 4.90 20.51 24.34
CA HIS A 48 4.92 21.28 25.58
C HIS A 48 6.26 22.01 25.76
N LYS A 49 6.18 23.31 26.05
CA LYS A 49 7.33 24.18 26.31
C LYS A 49 7.35 24.60 27.77
N ASP A 50 8.33 24.09 28.51
CA ASP A 50 8.62 24.53 29.87
C ASP A 50 9.26 25.94 29.83
N ASN A 51 8.58 26.93 30.42
CA ASN A 51 9.09 28.30 30.51
C ASN A 51 9.80 28.59 31.86
N GLY A 52 10.00 27.57 32.69
CA GLY A 52 10.66 27.65 33.98
C GLY A 52 9.78 28.25 35.08
N TYR A 53 10.17 28.02 36.33
CA TYR A 53 9.35 28.34 37.51
C TYR A 53 9.09 29.84 37.70
N ASP A 54 10.07 30.68 37.36
CA ASP A 54 9.90 32.14 37.40
C ASP A 54 9.21 32.68 36.14
N GLY A 55 9.21 31.91 35.05
CA GLY A 55 8.51 32.23 33.81
C GLY A 55 6.99 32.30 33.97
N LEU A 56 6.43 31.60 34.96
CA LEU A 56 5.00 31.66 35.30
C LEU A 56 4.49 33.10 35.51
N TYR A 57 5.30 33.96 36.14
CA TYR A 57 4.93 35.36 36.34
C TYR A 57 4.80 36.16 35.03
N ASN A 58 5.39 35.70 33.94
CA ASN A 58 5.21 36.29 32.61
C ASN A 58 3.94 35.76 31.93
N GLY A 59 3.46 34.57 32.31
CA GLY A 59 2.23 33.97 31.79
C GLY A 59 0.97 34.54 32.45
N TYR A 60 1.00 34.80 33.76
CA TYR A 60 -0.17 35.24 34.53
C TYR A 60 -0.90 36.47 33.99
N PRO A 61 -0.24 37.55 33.49
CA PRO A 61 -0.95 38.69 32.90
C PRO A 61 -1.84 38.34 31.69
N THR A 62 -1.67 37.16 31.09
CA THR A 62 -2.49 36.68 29.97
C THR A 62 -3.43 35.54 30.34
N THR A 63 -3.14 34.82 31.42
CA THR A 63 -3.85 33.57 31.79
C THR A 63 -4.73 33.72 33.01
N ASP A 64 -4.45 34.72 33.86
CA ASP A 64 -5.03 34.85 35.20
C ASP A 64 -5.32 36.32 35.52
N SER A 65 -5.72 37.10 34.51
CA SER A 65 -6.26 38.46 34.70
C SER A 65 -7.76 38.37 34.91
N ASP A 66 -8.31 39.10 35.88
CA ASP A 66 -9.75 39.16 36.10
C ASP A 66 -10.42 40.07 35.06
N HIS A 67 -11.08 39.43 34.10
CA HIS A 67 -11.92 40.04 33.07
C HIS A 67 -13.40 39.67 33.24
N PHE A 68 -13.75 38.86 34.24
CA PHE A 68 -15.04 38.15 34.29
C PHE A 68 -15.88 38.50 35.51
N TYR A 69 -15.27 38.84 36.64
CA TYR A 69 -15.97 39.23 37.86
C TYR A 69 -16.03 40.75 37.97
N GLU A 70 -15.13 41.39 38.71
CA GLU A 70 -15.02 42.85 38.77
C GLU A 70 -14.51 43.45 37.45
N ASN A 71 -13.85 42.65 36.62
CA ASN A 71 -13.31 43.05 35.31
C ASN A 71 -12.39 44.27 35.43
N ASP A 72 -11.49 44.23 36.42
CA ASP A 72 -10.59 45.33 36.74
C ASP A 72 -9.12 45.06 36.35
N GLY A 73 -8.86 43.90 35.72
CA GLY A 73 -7.52 43.49 35.27
C GLY A 73 -6.55 43.16 36.40
N SER A 74 -7.05 42.98 37.63
CA SER A 74 -6.28 42.42 38.73
C SER A 74 -6.02 40.93 38.54
N VAL A 75 -5.18 40.34 39.39
CA VAL A 75 -4.94 38.89 39.38
C VAL A 75 -6.23 38.17 39.77
N LEU A 76 -6.70 37.28 38.90
CA LEU A 76 -7.80 36.37 39.19
C LEU A 76 -7.33 35.26 40.15
N ASP A 77 -7.52 35.51 41.44
CA ASP A 77 -7.16 34.61 42.53
C ASP A 77 -8.39 33.84 43.02
N MET A 78 -8.45 32.55 42.71
CA MET A 78 -9.57 31.67 43.11
C MET A 78 -9.80 31.57 44.64
N TYR A 79 -8.84 32.01 45.45
CA TYR A 79 -8.93 32.01 46.91
C TYR A 79 -9.28 33.38 47.51
N SER A 80 -9.28 34.46 46.74
CA SER A 80 -9.83 35.76 47.14
C SER A 80 -11.16 36.07 46.46
N GLU A 81 -11.36 35.54 45.26
CA GLU A 81 -12.44 35.88 44.34
C GLU A 81 -13.82 35.62 44.95
N ARG A 82 -14.72 36.58 44.83
CA ARG A 82 -16.09 36.55 45.32
C ARG A 82 -17.06 36.85 44.17
N PRO A 83 -17.61 35.83 43.49
CA PRO A 83 -18.34 36.00 42.22
C PRO A 83 -19.56 36.93 42.21
N ASN A 84 -20.08 37.30 43.39
CA ASN A 84 -21.26 38.15 43.54
C ASN A 84 -21.04 39.35 44.48
N ALA A 85 -19.79 39.68 44.82
CA ALA A 85 -19.46 40.79 45.71
C ALA A 85 -17.99 41.20 45.57
N ALA A 86 -17.67 42.47 45.80
CA ALA A 86 -16.28 42.93 45.72
C ALA A 86 -15.30 42.07 46.53
N ASP A 87 -14.16 41.83 45.90
CA ASP A 87 -13.04 41.11 46.47
C ASP A 87 -12.52 41.72 47.77
N PRO A 88 -12.14 40.88 48.77
CA PRO A 88 -11.65 41.35 50.06
C PRO A 88 -10.29 42.07 49.93
N TYR A 89 -9.54 41.77 48.87
CA TYR A 89 -8.27 42.37 48.47
C TYR A 89 -7.97 41.93 47.04
N LYS A 90 -7.12 42.68 46.33
CA LYS A 90 -6.72 42.38 44.96
C LYS A 90 -5.25 42.62 44.74
N TYR A 91 -4.68 41.96 43.74
CA TYR A 91 -3.27 42.11 43.37
C TYR A 91 -3.12 42.64 41.95
N VAL A 92 -2.11 43.49 41.75
CA VAL A 92 -1.67 43.88 40.42
C VAL A 92 -0.59 42.91 39.98
N HIS A 93 -0.69 42.38 38.76
CA HIS A 93 0.36 41.53 38.20
C HIS A 93 1.73 42.19 38.34
N GLY A 94 2.72 41.44 38.84
CA GLY A 94 4.05 41.98 39.00
C GLY A 94 4.36 42.52 40.41
N GLN A 95 3.35 42.87 41.19
CA GLN A 95 3.49 43.57 42.48
C GLN A 95 3.17 42.64 43.65
N LYS A 96 3.85 42.82 44.80
CA LYS A 96 3.62 41.99 46.01
C LYS A 96 3.68 40.47 45.73
N LYS A 97 4.73 40.03 45.04
CA LYS A 97 5.08 38.60 44.92
C LYS A 97 5.96 38.21 46.10
N CYS A 98 5.55 37.27 46.94
CA CYS A 98 6.36 36.95 48.12
C CYS A 98 6.18 35.50 48.64
N GLY A 99 7.07 35.08 49.53
CA GLY A 99 6.97 33.82 50.26
C GLY A 99 6.59 33.96 51.74
N ASN A 100 6.54 35.19 52.27
CA ASN A 100 6.32 35.49 53.69
C ASN A 100 5.03 36.30 53.87
N TYR A 101 4.03 35.74 54.55
CA TYR A 101 2.72 36.34 54.77
C TYR A 101 2.25 35.99 56.19
N SER A 102 1.51 36.91 56.81
CA SER A 102 0.91 36.74 58.14
C SER A 102 -0.62 36.71 58.05
N VAL A 103 -1.20 37.51 57.16
CA VAL A 103 -2.65 37.63 56.95
C VAL A 103 -2.99 37.59 55.46
N GLU A 104 -4.26 37.32 55.15
CA GLU A 104 -4.78 37.41 53.79
C GLU A 104 -4.70 38.85 53.26
N GLY A 105 -4.24 39.02 52.01
CA GLY A 105 -4.04 40.31 51.35
C GLY A 105 -2.60 40.85 51.40
N ASP A 106 -1.69 40.14 52.09
CA ASP A 106 -0.29 40.57 52.20
C ASP A 106 0.42 40.55 50.84
N CYS A 107 0.35 39.41 50.15
CA CYS A 107 1.03 39.16 48.89
C CYS A 107 0.42 37.92 48.20
N TYR A 108 0.62 37.77 46.90
CA TYR A 108 0.26 36.54 46.19
C TYR A 108 1.51 35.71 45.85
N ASN A 109 1.32 34.41 45.70
CA ASN A 109 2.34 33.46 45.29
C ASN A 109 1.75 32.44 44.30
N ARG A 110 2.47 31.32 44.08
CA ARG A 110 2.10 30.30 43.11
C ARG A 110 1.48 29.13 43.85
N GLU A 111 0.18 28.94 43.69
CA GLU A 111 -0.53 27.75 44.15
C GLU A 111 -0.30 26.63 43.16
N HIS A 112 0.28 25.53 43.65
CA HIS A 112 0.38 24.29 42.90
C HIS A 112 -0.83 23.44 43.25
N VAL A 113 -1.87 23.47 42.41
CA VAL A 113 -3.13 22.73 42.67
C VAL A 113 -2.84 21.25 42.93
N VAL A 114 -1.91 20.66 42.18
CA VAL A 114 -1.25 19.43 42.62
C VAL A 114 0.05 19.79 43.36
N PRO A 115 0.15 19.54 44.69
CA PRO A 115 1.25 20.02 45.50
C PRO A 115 2.64 19.61 44.99
N GLN A 116 3.56 20.58 44.90
CA GLN A 116 4.92 20.32 44.41
C GLN A 116 5.74 19.31 45.25
N SER A 117 5.36 19.12 46.51
CA SER A 117 5.95 18.10 47.38
C SER A 117 5.66 16.67 46.90
N PHE A 118 4.60 16.45 46.11
CA PHE A 118 4.25 15.12 45.62
C PHE A 118 5.22 14.62 44.54
N PHE A 119 5.85 15.54 43.82
CA PHE A 119 6.78 15.25 42.72
C PHE A 119 8.18 15.82 42.95
N ASN A 120 8.53 16.17 44.20
CA ASN A 120 9.83 16.71 44.60
C ASN A 120 10.24 17.97 43.81
N SER A 121 9.27 18.84 43.49
CA SER A 121 9.49 20.07 42.72
C SER A 121 10.21 19.87 41.38
N LYS A 122 10.11 18.67 40.79
CA LYS A 122 10.75 18.34 39.51
C LYS A 122 10.10 19.08 38.35
N ALA A 123 10.95 19.53 37.42
CA ALA A 123 10.51 20.01 36.11
C ALA A 123 10.05 18.83 35.22
N PRO A 124 9.09 19.07 34.31
CA PRO A 124 8.41 20.34 34.04
C PRO A 124 7.20 20.60 34.96
N MET A 125 6.80 19.65 35.81
CA MET A 125 5.60 19.76 36.66
C MET A 125 5.59 21.03 37.53
N VAL A 126 6.75 21.44 38.04
CA VAL A 126 6.87 22.60 38.94
C VAL A 126 6.54 23.94 38.26
N SER A 127 6.52 24.00 36.93
CA SER A 127 6.37 25.23 36.12
C SER A 127 5.27 25.16 35.07
N ASP A 128 4.42 24.12 35.12
CA ASP A 128 3.31 23.93 34.19
C ASP A 128 2.11 24.81 34.56
N ILE A 129 1.80 25.80 33.71
CA ILE A 129 0.77 26.81 34.03
C ILE A 129 -0.64 26.22 34.09
N HIS A 130 -0.90 25.04 33.52
CA HIS A 130 -2.25 24.45 33.53
C HIS A 130 -2.72 24.01 34.91
N HIS A 131 -1.82 23.78 35.88
CA HIS A 131 -2.21 23.44 37.27
C HIS A 131 -1.65 24.41 38.31
N ILE A 132 -0.98 25.47 37.88
CA ILE A 132 -0.37 26.46 38.77
C ILE A 132 -1.07 27.80 38.57
N ARG A 133 -1.60 28.35 39.66
CA ARG A 133 -2.39 29.57 39.67
C ARG A 133 -1.77 30.62 40.59
N PRO A 134 -1.86 31.91 40.28
CA PRO A 134 -1.48 32.95 41.22
C PRO A 134 -2.57 33.12 42.29
N THR A 135 -2.24 32.98 43.56
CA THR A 135 -3.22 33.08 44.66
C THR A 135 -2.64 33.77 45.89
N ASP A 136 -3.48 34.24 46.80
CA ASP A 136 -3.09 34.79 48.10
C ASP A 136 -2.16 33.82 48.84
N GLY A 137 -1.05 34.36 49.34
CA GLY A 137 -0.04 33.57 50.00
C GLY A 137 -0.55 32.92 51.28
N LYS A 138 -1.38 33.61 52.06
CA LYS A 138 -1.90 33.09 53.32
C LYS A 138 -2.88 31.94 53.09
N VAL A 139 -3.83 32.07 52.17
CA VAL A 139 -4.78 30.98 51.86
C VAL A 139 -4.05 29.78 51.26
N ASN A 140 -3.11 29.99 50.33
CA ASN A 140 -2.24 28.92 49.82
C ASN A 140 -1.47 28.23 50.96
N GLY A 141 -0.85 28.99 51.86
CA GLY A 141 -0.14 28.45 53.02
C GLY A 141 -1.03 27.60 53.94
N MET A 142 -2.29 28.01 54.15
CA MET A 142 -3.26 27.24 54.94
C MET A 142 -3.74 25.98 54.20
N ARG A 143 -3.88 26.04 52.86
CA ARG A 143 -4.20 24.88 52.02
C ARG A 143 -3.10 23.81 52.10
N SER A 144 -1.84 24.20 52.24
CA SER A 144 -0.70 23.29 52.43
C SER A 144 -0.60 22.24 51.30
N ASN A 145 -0.41 20.97 51.61
CA ASN A 145 -0.45 19.86 50.65
C ASN A 145 -1.72 19.00 50.77
N TYR A 146 -2.80 19.55 51.34
CA TYR A 146 -4.03 18.79 51.55
C TYR A 146 -4.75 18.50 50.22
N PRO A 147 -5.36 17.30 50.08
CA PRO A 147 -6.26 16.99 48.97
C PRO A 147 -7.54 17.82 49.00
N TYR A 148 -8.33 17.78 47.94
CA TYR A 148 -9.55 18.58 47.84
C TYR A 148 -10.79 17.77 48.19
N GLY A 149 -11.67 18.35 49.00
CA GLY A 149 -12.86 17.64 49.46
C GLY A 149 -13.80 18.52 50.26
N ALA A 150 -14.96 17.98 50.61
CA ALA A 150 -15.97 18.72 51.36
C ALA A 150 -15.57 18.87 52.84
N VAL A 151 -15.78 20.05 53.42
CA VAL A 151 -15.49 20.36 54.83
C VAL A 151 -16.79 20.75 55.53
N ALA A 152 -17.17 19.99 56.56
CA ALA A 152 -18.31 20.32 57.40
C ALA A 152 -17.96 21.32 58.52
N SER A 153 -16.78 21.16 59.15
CA SER A 153 -16.33 22.01 60.26
C SER A 153 -14.92 22.54 59.97
N PRO A 154 -14.79 23.76 59.40
CA PRO A 154 -13.49 24.30 59.02
C PRO A 154 -12.65 24.66 60.24
N ALA A 155 -11.38 24.23 60.23
CA ALA A 155 -10.34 24.76 61.11
C ALA A 155 -9.82 26.13 60.62
N PHE A 156 -9.93 26.38 59.32
CA PHE A 156 -9.65 27.65 58.68
C PHE A 156 -10.73 27.97 57.65
N LEU A 157 -11.13 29.25 57.59
CA LEU A 157 -12.08 29.80 56.63
C LEU A 157 -11.46 31.09 56.07
N SER A 158 -11.23 31.14 54.76
CA SER A 158 -10.74 32.36 54.10
C SER A 158 -11.85 33.40 53.99
N LYS A 159 -11.48 34.65 53.65
CA LYS A 159 -12.46 35.72 53.43
C LYS A 159 -13.39 35.46 52.23
N ASN A 160 -12.96 34.67 51.24
CA ASN A 160 -13.81 34.31 50.10
C ASN A 160 -14.73 33.12 50.39
N GLY A 161 -14.45 32.35 51.46
CA GLY A 161 -15.24 31.19 51.88
C GLY A 161 -14.57 29.83 51.65
N THR A 162 -13.33 29.81 51.14
CA THR A 162 -12.52 28.59 51.06
C THR A 162 -12.27 28.03 52.47
N LYS A 163 -12.45 26.72 52.63
CA LYS A 163 -12.34 26.04 53.93
C LYS A 163 -11.16 25.09 53.94
N VAL A 164 -10.51 24.96 55.09
CA VAL A 164 -9.58 23.86 55.36
C VAL A 164 -9.99 23.20 56.68
N GLY A 165 -10.16 21.88 56.67
CA GLY A 165 -10.62 21.14 57.84
C GLY A 165 -10.81 19.65 57.58
N PRO A 166 -11.34 18.90 58.57
CA PRO A 166 -11.62 17.48 58.42
C PRO A 166 -12.60 17.20 57.28
N SER A 167 -12.26 16.22 56.44
CA SER A 167 -13.09 15.81 55.31
C SER A 167 -14.39 15.14 55.76
N VAL A 168 -15.45 15.43 55.03
CA VAL A 168 -16.70 14.65 55.04
C VAL A 168 -16.97 13.98 53.69
N SER A 169 -16.00 14.00 52.78
CA SER A 169 -16.09 13.30 51.51
C SER A 169 -16.09 11.77 51.74
N PRO A 170 -16.99 11.00 51.10
CA PRO A 170 -16.99 9.54 51.23
C PRO A 170 -15.63 8.94 50.87
N GLY A 171 -15.10 8.07 51.74
CA GLY A 171 -13.84 7.34 51.49
C GLY A 171 -12.57 8.00 52.02
N TYR A 172 -12.64 9.19 52.62
CA TYR A 172 -11.49 9.84 53.27
C TYR A 172 -11.89 10.68 54.49
N SER A 173 -11.06 10.66 55.53
CA SER A 173 -11.34 11.34 56.81
C SER A 173 -10.19 12.22 57.29
N GLY A 174 -9.18 12.48 56.44
CA GLY A 174 -8.09 13.40 56.75
C GLY A 174 -8.48 14.86 56.53
N THR A 175 -7.51 15.77 56.67
CA THR A 175 -7.72 17.19 56.34
C THR A 175 -7.80 17.39 54.83
N VAL A 176 -8.75 18.21 54.38
CA VAL A 176 -8.94 18.63 52.98
C VAL A 176 -9.10 20.14 52.87
N CYS A 177 -8.90 20.65 51.66
CA CYS A 177 -9.30 22.00 51.25
C CYS A 177 -10.61 21.95 50.45
N GLU A 178 -11.59 22.78 50.79
CA GLU A 178 -12.81 22.98 50.02
C GLU A 178 -12.83 24.41 49.45
N PRO A 179 -12.59 24.61 48.15
CA PRO A 179 -12.80 25.90 47.50
C PRO A 179 -14.30 26.23 47.47
N ILE A 180 -14.64 27.49 47.17
CA ILE A 180 -16.03 27.87 46.89
C ILE A 180 -16.55 27.17 45.64
N ASP A 181 -17.88 27.06 45.52
CA ASP A 181 -18.53 26.28 44.47
C ASP A 181 -18.15 26.72 43.04
N GLU A 182 -17.84 28.00 42.84
CA GLU A 182 -17.43 28.60 41.55
C GLU A 182 -16.13 28.03 40.96
N PHE A 183 -15.24 27.47 41.78
CA PHE A 183 -13.90 27.01 41.33
C PHE A 183 -13.69 25.50 41.53
N LYS A 184 -14.75 24.77 41.90
CA LYS A 184 -14.66 23.33 42.16
C LYS A 184 -14.36 22.56 40.88
N GLY A 185 -14.99 22.94 39.78
CA GLY A 185 -14.80 22.39 38.44
C GLY A 185 -13.43 22.75 37.86
N ASP A 186 -12.99 23.99 38.03
CA ASP A 186 -11.66 24.45 37.63
C ASP A 186 -10.57 23.59 38.26
N ILE A 187 -10.62 23.42 39.59
CA ILE A 187 -9.68 22.59 40.33
C ILE A 187 -9.74 21.13 39.86
N ALA A 188 -10.94 20.58 39.64
CA ALA A 188 -11.09 19.23 39.12
C ALA A 188 -10.42 19.07 37.75
N ARG A 189 -10.66 19.97 36.81
CA ARG A 189 -10.07 19.91 35.46
C ARG A 189 -8.56 20.13 35.47
N MET A 190 -8.02 20.95 36.38
CA MET A 190 -6.56 21.10 36.58
C MET A 190 -5.92 19.80 37.09
N ILE A 191 -6.58 19.09 38.01
CA ILE A 191 -6.08 17.82 38.54
C ILE A 191 -6.21 16.69 37.50
N PHE A 192 -7.34 16.59 36.79
CA PHE A 192 -7.52 15.63 35.69
C PHE A 192 -6.48 15.85 34.58
N TYR A 193 -6.20 17.12 34.24
CA TYR A 193 -5.09 17.47 33.35
C TYR A 193 -3.77 16.95 33.89
N PHE A 194 -3.42 17.22 35.15
CA PHE A 194 -2.13 16.83 35.72
C PHE A 194 -1.90 15.31 35.65
N VAL A 195 -2.88 14.51 36.08
CA VAL A 195 -2.76 13.04 36.07
C VAL A 195 -2.77 12.45 34.66
N THR A 196 -3.31 13.18 33.67
CA THR A 196 -3.23 12.82 32.26
C THR A 196 -1.89 13.21 31.66
N ARG A 197 -1.44 14.45 31.87
CA ARG A 197 -0.18 14.99 31.35
C ARG A 197 1.04 14.24 31.85
N TYR A 198 1.02 13.84 33.12
CA TYR A 198 2.16 13.20 33.79
C TYR A 198 1.94 11.70 34.05
N GLU A 199 1.11 11.07 33.22
CA GLU A 199 0.72 9.65 33.34
C GLU A 199 1.91 8.70 33.57
N THR A 200 3.01 8.91 32.84
CA THR A 200 4.19 8.03 32.90
C THR A 200 5.03 8.24 34.15
N GLN A 201 4.90 9.39 34.82
CA GLN A 201 5.63 9.72 36.05
C GLN A 201 4.85 9.40 37.33
N LEU A 202 3.53 9.20 37.25
CA LEU A 202 2.64 9.03 38.41
C LEU A 202 3.11 7.95 39.40
N ALA A 203 3.63 6.82 38.91
CA ALA A 203 4.10 5.73 39.77
C ALA A 203 5.28 6.13 40.69
N GLY A 204 5.99 7.20 40.36
CA GLY A 204 7.09 7.75 41.16
C GLY A 204 6.71 8.92 42.07
N PHE A 205 5.45 9.33 42.08
CA PHE A 205 4.97 10.45 42.91
C PHE A 205 4.47 9.95 44.27
N SER A 206 4.56 10.81 45.29
CA SER A 206 3.83 10.59 46.52
C SER A 206 2.34 10.72 46.26
N THR A 207 1.54 9.82 46.83
CA THR A 207 0.08 9.85 46.63
C THR A 207 -0.55 11.07 47.28
N GLY A 208 -0.06 11.47 48.47
CA GLY A 208 -0.65 12.55 49.26
C GLY A 208 -2.13 12.37 49.56
N ASN A 209 -2.65 11.14 49.46
CA ASN A 209 -4.07 10.77 49.43
C ASN A 209 -4.89 11.42 48.29
N MET A 210 -4.26 12.12 47.34
CA MET A 210 -4.88 12.71 46.14
C MET A 210 -4.60 11.83 44.91
N LEU A 211 -3.31 11.63 44.61
CA LEU A 211 -2.82 10.90 43.45
C LEU A 211 -2.87 9.39 43.66
N GLY A 212 -3.05 8.65 42.58
CA GLY A 212 -2.93 7.19 42.55
C GLY A 212 -1.47 6.75 42.50
N GLY A 213 -1.21 5.47 42.77
CA GLY A 213 0.12 4.86 42.65
C GLY A 213 0.41 4.25 41.26
N SER A 214 -0.46 4.47 40.28
CA SER A 214 -0.41 3.86 38.94
C SER A 214 -0.82 4.87 37.86
N ALA A 215 -0.49 4.56 36.61
CA ALA A 215 -0.84 5.37 35.44
C ALA A 215 -2.37 5.56 35.26
N PHE A 216 -3.15 4.54 35.59
CA PHE A 216 -4.62 4.57 35.56
C PHE A 216 -5.19 3.99 36.86
N PRO A 217 -6.19 4.63 37.50
CA PRO A 217 -6.84 5.88 37.09
C PRO A 217 -6.00 7.15 37.34
N GLY A 218 -4.86 7.02 38.02
CA GLY A 218 -3.97 8.14 38.36
C GLY A 218 -4.39 8.96 39.58
N LEU A 219 -5.54 8.64 40.18
CA LEU A 219 -6.08 9.27 41.38
C LEU A 219 -6.48 8.20 42.41
N GLN A 220 -6.54 8.58 43.69
CA GLN A 220 -7.26 7.79 44.67
C GLN A 220 -8.75 7.76 44.32
N THR A 221 -9.43 6.64 44.60
CA THR A 221 -10.85 6.45 44.25
C THR A 221 -11.74 7.56 44.82
N TRP A 222 -11.55 7.89 46.10
CA TRP A 222 -12.36 8.90 46.78
C TRP A 222 -12.16 10.31 46.20
N GLU A 223 -10.90 10.70 45.91
CA GLU A 223 -10.57 12.01 45.33
C GLU A 223 -11.17 12.09 43.92
N ARG A 224 -10.98 11.04 43.09
CA ARG A 224 -11.59 10.95 41.77
C ARG A 224 -13.10 11.18 41.83
N ASP A 225 -13.80 10.53 42.75
CA ASP A 225 -15.27 10.61 42.83
C ASP A 225 -15.74 12.03 43.21
N VAL A 226 -15.01 12.70 44.12
CA VAL A 226 -15.24 14.12 44.43
C VAL A 226 -15.02 15.00 43.20
N LEU A 227 -13.89 14.84 42.51
CA LEU A 227 -13.55 15.66 41.34
C LEU A 227 -14.51 15.41 40.16
N LEU A 228 -14.98 14.18 39.96
CA LEU A 228 -16.01 13.86 38.98
C LEU A 228 -17.30 14.62 39.27
N GLN A 229 -17.74 14.60 40.53
CA GLN A 229 -18.93 15.34 40.96
C GLN A 229 -18.75 16.85 40.76
N TRP A 230 -17.61 17.40 41.15
CA TRP A 230 -17.30 18.83 41.01
C TRP A 230 -17.25 19.26 39.55
N SER A 231 -16.65 18.46 38.65
CA SER A 231 -16.61 18.76 37.21
C SER A 231 -18.01 18.83 36.56
N ILE A 232 -19.01 18.15 37.13
CA ILE A 232 -20.41 18.22 36.69
C ILE A 232 -21.13 19.42 37.31
N GLN A 233 -20.91 19.64 38.61
CA GLN A 233 -21.60 20.70 39.37
C GLN A 233 -21.15 22.10 38.96
N ASP A 234 -19.91 22.21 38.49
CA ASP A 234 -19.29 23.44 38.03
C ASP A 234 -18.72 23.22 36.60
N PRO A 235 -19.55 23.43 35.56
CA PRO A 235 -19.15 23.27 34.16
C PRO A 235 -18.03 24.22 33.73
N VAL A 236 -17.43 23.96 32.57
CA VAL A 236 -16.38 24.84 32.02
C VAL A 236 -16.88 26.27 31.87
N SER A 237 -16.15 27.22 32.45
CA SER A 237 -16.48 28.64 32.41
C SER A 237 -15.79 29.38 31.26
N PRO A 238 -16.29 30.57 30.85
CA PRO A 238 -15.59 31.41 29.88
C PRO A 238 -14.17 31.80 30.29
N SER A 239 -13.92 31.97 31.59
CA SER A 239 -12.59 32.32 32.12
C SER A 239 -11.59 31.17 31.94
N GLU A 240 -12.03 29.93 32.12
CA GLU A 240 -11.22 28.75 31.82
C GLU A 240 -10.90 28.61 30.34
N ILE A 241 -11.85 28.92 29.45
CA ILE A 241 -11.63 28.89 28.00
C ILE A 241 -10.58 29.94 27.60
N GLU A 242 -10.71 31.19 28.10
CA GLU A 242 -9.72 32.25 27.87
C GLU A 242 -8.34 31.83 28.39
N ARG A 243 -8.29 31.30 29.61
CA ARG A 243 -7.07 30.80 30.21
C ARG A 243 -6.44 29.67 29.41
N ASN A 244 -7.22 28.69 28.94
CA ASN A 244 -6.69 27.55 28.18
C ASN A 244 -6.07 28.02 26.86
N ASN A 245 -6.70 29.01 26.21
CA ASN A 245 -6.15 29.65 25.02
C ASN A 245 -4.83 30.38 25.29
N ALA A 246 -4.77 31.20 26.34
CA ALA A 246 -3.55 31.91 26.70
C ALA A 246 -2.43 30.95 27.15
N ALA A 247 -2.77 29.89 27.88
CA ALA A 247 -1.85 28.84 28.29
C ALA A 247 -1.28 28.09 27.08
N PHE A 248 -2.09 27.82 26.05
CA PHE A 248 -1.61 27.27 24.79
C PHE A 248 -0.58 28.18 24.11
N VAL A 249 -0.80 29.50 24.10
CA VAL A 249 0.17 30.45 23.57
C VAL A 249 1.48 30.40 24.36
N PHE A 250 1.38 30.34 25.70
CA PHE A 250 2.50 30.36 26.63
C PHE A 250 3.36 29.08 26.60
N GLN A 251 2.76 27.91 26.78
CA GLN A 251 3.46 26.63 26.93
C GLN A 251 3.14 25.57 25.85
N LYS A 252 2.40 25.93 24.80
CA LYS A 252 2.19 25.12 23.57
C LYS A 252 1.42 23.81 23.74
N ASN A 253 0.81 23.57 24.90
CA ASN A 253 -0.16 22.50 25.08
C ASN A 253 -1.47 23.02 25.71
N ARG A 254 -2.55 22.26 25.56
CA ARG A 254 -3.90 22.60 26.06
C ARG A 254 -4.31 21.66 27.19
N ASN A 255 -5.23 22.13 28.04
CA ASN A 255 -5.98 21.26 28.94
C ASN A 255 -7.16 20.65 28.16
N PRO A 256 -7.15 19.33 27.89
CA PRO A 256 -8.17 18.69 27.08
C PRO A 256 -9.53 18.67 27.76
N PHE A 257 -9.59 18.81 29.09
CA PHE A 257 -10.84 18.79 29.85
C PHE A 257 -11.55 20.14 29.90
N ILE A 258 -10.90 21.20 29.39
CA ILE A 258 -11.54 22.48 29.11
C ILE A 258 -12.10 22.49 27.68
N ASP A 259 -11.34 21.98 26.70
CA ASP A 259 -11.80 21.91 25.31
C ASP A 259 -12.90 20.83 25.12
N HIS A 260 -12.79 19.72 25.84
CA HIS A 260 -13.70 18.55 25.79
C HIS A 260 -14.07 18.08 27.22
N PRO A 261 -14.92 18.81 27.95
CA PRO A 261 -15.31 18.45 29.32
C PRO A 261 -15.99 17.08 29.42
N GLU A 262 -16.63 16.61 28.35
CA GLU A 262 -17.23 15.27 28.25
C GLU A 262 -16.21 14.14 28.43
N TRP A 263 -14.93 14.38 28.14
CA TRP A 263 -13.88 13.38 28.29
C TRP A 263 -13.55 13.04 29.75
N VAL A 264 -13.88 13.91 30.70
CA VAL A 264 -13.76 13.58 32.13
C VAL A 264 -14.60 12.33 32.46
N GLN A 265 -15.86 12.31 32.02
CA GLN A 265 -16.74 11.15 32.20
C GLN A 265 -16.34 9.98 31.30
N ALA A 266 -15.91 10.23 30.06
CA ALA A 266 -15.47 9.16 29.17
C ALA A 266 -14.23 8.39 29.69
N ILE A 267 -13.37 9.04 30.49
CA ILE A 267 -12.16 8.42 31.05
C ILE A 267 -12.41 7.80 32.44
N TRP A 268 -13.03 8.55 33.35
CA TRP A 268 -13.11 8.18 34.78
C TRP A 268 -14.53 7.93 35.28
N GLY A 269 -15.55 8.27 34.49
CA GLY A 269 -16.94 7.97 34.83
C GLY A 269 -17.19 6.46 34.91
N THR A 270 -18.34 6.09 35.49
CA THR A 270 -18.83 4.72 35.39
C THR A 270 -19.02 4.40 33.91
N ALA A 271 -18.26 3.43 33.39
CA ALA A 271 -18.50 2.90 32.07
C ALA A 271 -19.95 2.40 32.01
N VAL A 272 -20.82 3.12 31.31
CA VAL A 272 -22.09 2.56 30.88
C VAL A 272 -21.71 1.42 29.95
N THR A 273 -21.86 0.18 30.43
CA THR A 273 -21.75 -0.96 29.52
C THR A 273 -22.94 -0.83 28.61
N ASP A 274 -22.70 -0.40 27.39
CA ASP A 274 -23.76 -0.17 26.43
C ASP A 274 -24.28 -1.53 25.96
N THR A 275 -25.39 -1.95 26.55
CA THR A 275 -26.05 -3.22 26.25
C THR A 275 -27.28 -3.05 25.37
N GLN A 276 -27.62 -1.82 25.02
CA GLN A 276 -28.81 -1.53 24.22
C GLN A 276 -28.41 -1.45 22.75
N ALA A 277 -29.14 -2.18 21.92
CA ALA A 277 -28.92 -2.14 20.48
C ALA A 277 -29.57 -0.89 19.86
N PRO A 278 -29.00 -0.37 18.77
CA PRO A 278 -29.62 0.70 18.01
C PRO A 278 -31.01 0.33 17.48
N THR A 279 -31.82 1.34 17.17
CA THR A 279 -33.07 1.14 16.44
C THR A 279 -32.83 0.68 14.99
N ALA A 280 -33.76 -0.04 14.40
CA ALA A 280 -33.64 -0.48 13.01
C ALA A 280 -33.60 0.73 12.05
N PRO A 281 -32.71 0.75 11.04
CA PRO A 281 -32.76 1.75 9.99
C PRO A 281 -34.12 1.69 9.29
N SER A 282 -34.68 2.83 8.89
CA SER A 282 -36.00 2.90 8.24
C SER A 282 -35.93 3.53 6.86
N ASN A 283 -36.97 3.36 6.05
CA ASN A 283 -37.07 3.91 4.69
C ASN A 283 -35.88 3.55 3.79
N LEU A 284 -35.38 2.32 3.90
CA LEU A 284 -34.37 1.83 2.96
C LEU A 284 -34.98 1.80 1.56
N ALA A 285 -34.29 2.43 0.61
CA ALA A 285 -34.69 2.48 -0.80
C ALA A 285 -33.48 2.34 -1.73
N VAL A 286 -33.73 1.73 -2.90
CA VAL A 286 -32.80 1.76 -4.04
C VAL A 286 -33.08 3.04 -4.83
N ILE A 287 -32.10 3.94 -4.94
CA ILE A 287 -32.25 5.23 -5.63
C ILE A 287 -31.86 5.15 -7.11
N SER A 288 -30.95 4.25 -7.47
CA SER A 288 -30.56 4.01 -8.86
C SER A 288 -29.86 2.65 -8.99
N THR A 289 -29.90 2.10 -10.20
CA THR A 289 -29.13 0.91 -10.59
C THR A 289 -28.32 1.16 -11.86
N SER A 290 -27.25 0.39 -12.02
CA SER A 290 -26.48 0.28 -13.26
C SER A 290 -26.45 -1.19 -13.71
N THR A 291 -25.65 -1.51 -14.71
CA THR A 291 -25.39 -2.91 -15.11
C THR A 291 -24.69 -3.73 -14.03
N ALA A 292 -23.95 -3.09 -13.11
CA ALA A 292 -23.14 -3.77 -12.11
C ALA A 292 -23.24 -3.22 -10.67
N SER A 293 -24.16 -2.28 -10.41
CA SER A 293 -24.29 -1.65 -9.09
C SER A 293 -25.71 -1.19 -8.75
N ALA A 294 -25.96 -0.96 -7.45
CA ALA A 294 -27.16 -0.34 -6.92
C ALA A 294 -26.79 0.69 -5.85
N SER A 295 -27.36 1.88 -5.93
CA SER A 295 -27.21 2.94 -4.92
C SER A 295 -28.39 2.91 -3.96
N LEU A 296 -28.12 3.02 -2.66
CA LEU A 296 -29.07 2.86 -1.57
C LEU A 296 -29.09 4.11 -0.66
N THR A 297 -30.25 4.42 -0.09
CA THR A 297 -30.43 5.44 0.96
C THR A 297 -31.38 4.95 2.05
N TRP A 298 -31.22 5.44 3.28
CA TRP A 298 -32.11 5.14 4.41
C TRP A 298 -32.12 6.28 5.44
N ASN A 299 -33.02 6.22 6.40
CA ASN A 299 -33.05 7.11 7.56
C ASN A 299 -32.14 6.58 8.67
N ALA A 300 -31.50 7.51 9.39
CA ALA A 300 -30.60 7.18 10.49
C ALA A 300 -31.31 6.43 11.63
N SER A 301 -30.59 5.47 12.21
CA SER A 301 -30.94 4.84 13.48
C SER A 301 -30.61 5.75 14.67
N THR A 302 -31.24 5.48 15.81
CA THR A 302 -30.97 6.14 17.10
C THR A 302 -30.48 5.11 18.11
N ASP A 303 -29.68 5.57 19.06
CA ASP A 303 -29.11 4.74 20.11
C ASP A 303 -28.91 5.57 21.39
N ASN A 304 -28.81 4.93 22.56
CA ASN A 304 -28.59 5.60 23.84
C ASN A 304 -27.16 6.14 23.99
N VAL A 305 -26.18 5.58 23.28
CA VAL A 305 -24.81 6.11 23.21
C VAL A 305 -24.54 6.66 21.82
N ALA A 306 -24.41 5.80 20.81
CA ALA A 306 -24.16 6.20 19.43
C ALA A 306 -24.23 5.04 18.44
N VAL A 307 -24.80 5.29 17.26
CA VAL A 307 -24.65 4.42 16.09
C VAL A 307 -23.30 4.70 15.43
N THR A 308 -22.48 3.66 15.19
CA THR A 308 -21.15 3.82 14.56
C THR A 308 -21.13 3.42 13.09
N SER A 309 -21.94 2.45 12.68
CA SER A 309 -21.97 1.98 11.30
C SER A 309 -23.25 1.27 10.92
N TYR A 310 -23.41 1.04 9.62
CA TYR A 310 -24.50 0.30 8.99
C TYR A 310 -23.93 -0.85 8.18
N LYS A 311 -24.36 -2.08 8.46
CA LYS A 311 -24.03 -3.29 7.71
C LYS A 311 -25.05 -3.49 6.60
N ILE A 312 -24.60 -3.55 5.34
CA ILE A 312 -25.45 -3.73 4.16
C ILE A 312 -25.42 -5.19 3.72
N TYR A 313 -26.60 -5.77 3.53
CA TYR A 313 -26.79 -7.14 3.09
C TYR A 313 -27.48 -7.20 1.73
N VAL A 314 -27.10 -8.18 0.91
CA VAL A 314 -27.62 -8.44 -0.43
C VAL A 314 -28.07 -9.91 -0.48
N ASN A 315 -29.35 -10.16 -0.76
CA ASN A 315 -29.95 -11.49 -0.77
C ASN A 315 -29.61 -12.32 0.49
N GLY A 316 -29.57 -11.68 1.67
CA GLY A 316 -29.24 -12.31 2.95
C GLY A 316 -27.75 -12.38 3.29
N SER A 317 -26.85 -12.09 2.36
CA SER A 317 -25.40 -12.14 2.58
C SER A 317 -24.82 -10.76 2.87
N PHE A 318 -23.94 -10.66 3.87
CA PHE A 318 -23.23 -9.41 4.17
C PHE A 318 -22.37 -8.99 2.97
N LYS A 319 -22.42 -7.71 2.61
CA LYS A 319 -21.68 -7.16 1.46
C LYS A 319 -20.63 -6.13 1.88
N THR A 320 -21.03 -5.12 2.65
CA THR A 320 -20.12 -4.04 3.08
C THR A 320 -20.70 -3.27 4.27
N ASN A 321 -19.90 -2.37 4.85
CA ASN A 321 -20.33 -1.41 5.85
C ASN A 321 -20.43 0.01 5.25
N SER A 322 -21.24 0.86 5.86
CA SER A 322 -21.26 2.31 5.63
C SER A 322 -21.32 3.07 6.95
N ILE A 323 -20.64 4.21 7.03
CA ILE A 323 -20.73 5.15 8.17
C ILE A 323 -21.70 6.31 7.90
N SER A 324 -22.27 6.37 6.69
CA SER A 324 -23.32 7.32 6.31
C SER A 324 -24.65 6.59 6.18
N THR A 325 -25.73 7.34 5.93
CA THR A 325 -27.08 6.81 5.68
C THR A 325 -27.32 6.48 4.21
N SER A 326 -26.26 6.11 3.50
CA SER A 326 -26.27 5.76 2.09
C SER A 326 -25.12 4.80 1.75
N ALA A 327 -25.25 4.05 0.67
CA ALA A 327 -24.19 3.17 0.16
C ALA A 327 -24.37 2.87 -1.32
N THR A 328 -23.27 2.64 -2.04
CA THR A 328 -23.29 2.04 -3.39
C THR A 328 -22.78 0.61 -3.31
N VAL A 329 -23.62 -0.34 -3.68
CA VAL A 329 -23.29 -1.76 -3.76
C VAL A 329 -22.80 -2.07 -5.16
N THR A 330 -21.55 -2.54 -5.32
CA THR A 330 -20.93 -2.89 -6.61
C THR A 330 -20.73 -4.40 -6.78
N GLY A 331 -20.37 -4.81 -8.00
CA GLY A 331 -20.11 -6.21 -8.33
C GLY A 331 -21.39 -7.04 -8.31
N LEU A 332 -22.47 -6.48 -8.84
CA LEU A 332 -23.75 -7.16 -9.07
C LEU A 332 -23.78 -7.66 -10.51
N ASN A 333 -24.40 -8.81 -10.75
CA ASN A 333 -24.67 -9.28 -12.12
C ASN A 333 -25.75 -8.43 -12.77
N GLN A 334 -25.62 -8.18 -14.08
CA GLN A 334 -26.60 -7.45 -14.87
C GLN A 334 -27.96 -8.16 -15.00
N GLY A 335 -29.02 -7.42 -15.28
CA GLY A 335 -30.38 -7.95 -15.43
C GLY A 335 -30.93 -8.76 -14.25
N THR A 336 -30.30 -8.65 -13.08
CA THR A 336 -30.57 -9.50 -11.91
C THR A 336 -31.24 -8.68 -10.82
N THR A 337 -32.34 -9.22 -10.29
CA THR A 337 -33.04 -8.61 -9.16
C THR A 337 -32.37 -8.98 -7.83
N TYR A 338 -32.09 -7.97 -7.02
CA TYR A 338 -31.51 -8.10 -5.68
C TYR A 338 -32.45 -7.54 -4.63
N THR A 339 -32.43 -8.17 -3.46
CA THR A 339 -33.07 -7.66 -2.24
C THR A 339 -32.00 -7.18 -1.27
N PHE A 340 -32.19 -6.00 -0.70
CA PHE A 340 -31.28 -5.33 0.21
C PHE A 340 -31.94 -5.11 1.57
N TYR A 341 -31.18 -5.28 2.65
CA TYR A 341 -31.52 -4.74 3.97
C TYR A 341 -30.26 -4.21 4.67
N VAL A 342 -30.48 -3.36 5.67
CA VAL A 342 -29.41 -2.71 6.44
C VAL A 342 -29.62 -2.97 7.93
N VAL A 343 -28.52 -3.16 8.65
CA VAL A 343 -28.48 -3.34 10.12
C VAL A 343 -27.54 -2.30 10.71
N ALA A 344 -27.97 -1.52 11.70
CA ALA A 344 -27.11 -0.60 12.42
C ALA A 344 -26.27 -1.33 13.48
N SER A 345 -25.08 -0.81 13.75
CA SER A 345 -24.16 -1.29 14.78
C SER A 345 -23.65 -0.10 15.60
N ASP A 346 -23.52 -0.30 16.91
CA ASP A 346 -22.85 0.65 17.81
C ASP A 346 -21.38 0.27 18.05
N ALA A 347 -20.71 1.02 18.93
CA ALA A 347 -19.32 0.78 19.33
C ALA A 347 -19.14 -0.42 20.28
N ALA A 348 -20.19 -0.80 21.01
CA ALA A 348 -20.19 -1.95 21.93
C ALA A 348 -20.41 -3.28 21.20
N GLY A 349 -20.79 -3.22 19.92
CA GLY A 349 -21.03 -4.38 19.06
C GLY A 349 -22.48 -4.85 19.06
N ASN A 350 -23.42 -4.10 19.65
CA ASN A 350 -24.84 -4.46 19.55
C ASN A 350 -25.36 -4.15 18.14
N LEU A 351 -26.24 -5.02 17.64
CA LEU A 351 -26.81 -4.93 16.31
C LEU A 351 -28.31 -4.65 16.38
N SER A 352 -28.78 -3.71 15.58
CA SER A 352 -30.22 -3.45 15.46
C SER A 352 -30.95 -4.62 14.79
N PRO A 353 -32.28 -4.67 14.87
CA PRO A 353 -33.08 -5.42 13.91
C PRO A 353 -32.83 -4.94 12.47
N GLN A 354 -33.14 -5.79 11.50
CA GLN A 354 -33.07 -5.46 10.07
C GLN A 354 -34.03 -4.32 9.71
N SER A 355 -33.62 -3.46 8.77
CA SER A 355 -34.51 -2.50 8.12
C SER A 355 -35.63 -3.17 7.33
N ASN A 356 -36.50 -2.38 6.71
CA ASN A 356 -37.33 -2.89 5.61
C ASN A 356 -36.44 -3.41 4.47
N ASN A 357 -36.98 -4.33 3.67
CA ASN A 357 -36.34 -4.75 2.43
C ASN A 357 -36.53 -3.68 1.35
N ALA A 358 -35.50 -3.45 0.54
CA ALA A 358 -35.58 -2.73 -0.71
C ALA A 358 -35.20 -3.67 -1.87
N VAL A 359 -35.88 -3.56 -3.00
CA VAL A 359 -35.64 -4.42 -4.17
C VAL A 359 -35.20 -3.55 -5.35
N GLY A 360 -34.17 -3.99 -6.06
CA GLY A 360 -33.68 -3.32 -7.27
C GLY A 360 -33.19 -4.33 -8.30
N THR A 361 -33.41 -4.03 -9.58
CA THR A 361 -32.92 -4.84 -10.70
C THR A 361 -31.83 -4.05 -11.42
N THR A 362 -30.67 -4.68 -11.61
CA THR A 362 -29.59 -4.11 -12.42
C THR A 362 -30.01 -4.00 -13.88
N LEU A 363 -29.46 -3.00 -14.57
CA LEU A 363 -29.70 -2.82 -16.00
C LEU A 363 -29.02 -3.94 -16.79
N THR A 364 -29.40 -4.11 -18.05
CA THR A 364 -28.72 -4.98 -19.02
C THR A 364 -28.04 -4.12 -20.07
N ASP A 365 -26.82 -4.48 -20.46
CA ASP A 365 -26.20 -3.88 -21.63
C ASP A 365 -26.59 -4.65 -22.90
N SER A 366 -27.20 -3.96 -23.86
CA SER A 366 -27.71 -4.56 -25.09
C SER A 366 -27.29 -3.81 -26.35
N ILE A 367 -26.44 -2.80 -26.20
CA ILE A 367 -25.96 -1.99 -27.31
C ILE A 367 -24.55 -2.49 -27.60
N ALA A 368 -24.28 -2.84 -28.85
CA ALA A 368 -22.95 -3.26 -29.25
C ALA A 368 -22.02 -2.05 -29.46
N PRO A 369 -20.70 -2.21 -29.27
CA PRO A 369 -19.75 -1.17 -29.59
C PRO A 369 -19.81 -0.71 -31.05
N THR A 370 -19.36 0.51 -31.32
CA THR A 370 -19.12 0.97 -32.70
C THR A 370 -17.98 0.18 -33.35
N ALA A 371 -17.93 0.16 -34.68
CA ALA A 371 -16.81 -0.49 -35.38
C ALA A 371 -15.49 0.27 -35.12
N PRO A 372 -14.36 -0.42 -34.91
CA PRO A 372 -13.05 0.21 -34.94
C PRO A 372 -12.82 0.88 -36.30
N THR A 373 -12.10 2.00 -36.33
CA THR A 373 -11.85 2.76 -37.57
C THR A 373 -10.37 2.96 -37.82
N ASN A 374 -10.00 3.39 -39.02
CA ASN A 374 -8.60 3.66 -39.40
C ASN A 374 -7.65 2.48 -39.15
N LEU A 375 -8.10 1.24 -39.35
CA LEU A 375 -7.20 0.09 -39.32
C LEU A 375 -6.13 0.29 -40.40
N SER A 376 -4.86 0.18 -40.01
CA SER A 376 -3.72 0.38 -40.89
C SER A 376 -2.58 -0.60 -40.56
N VAL A 377 -1.73 -0.86 -41.55
CA VAL A 377 -0.56 -1.72 -41.41
C VAL A 377 0.63 -0.86 -41.01
N VAL A 378 1.23 -1.18 -39.86
CA VAL A 378 2.39 -0.47 -39.30
C VAL A 378 3.69 -1.03 -39.88
N SER A 379 3.82 -2.35 -39.92
CA SER A 379 5.00 -3.03 -40.47
C SER A 379 4.67 -4.43 -40.96
N VAL A 380 5.50 -4.93 -41.86
CA VAL A 380 5.36 -6.25 -42.46
C VAL A 380 6.68 -7.00 -42.34
N GLY A 381 6.63 -8.16 -41.67
CA GLY A 381 7.72 -9.12 -41.56
C GLY A 381 7.56 -10.30 -42.49
N SER A 382 8.50 -11.25 -42.41
CA SER A 382 8.44 -12.51 -43.14
C SER A 382 7.39 -13.48 -42.59
N ASN A 383 6.96 -13.35 -41.33
CA ASN A 383 5.92 -14.20 -40.73
C ASN A 383 4.87 -13.42 -39.91
N ASN A 384 4.93 -12.09 -39.95
CA ASN A 384 4.13 -11.27 -39.06
C ASN A 384 3.71 -9.97 -39.73
N ILE A 385 2.61 -9.40 -39.26
CA ILE A 385 2.08 -8.11 -39.70
C ILE A 385 1.64 -7.35 -38.46
N ALA A 386 2.25 -6.19 -38.22
CA ALA A 386 1.81 -5.27 -37.17
C ALA A 386 0.74 -4.34 -37.70
N VAL A 387 -0.35 -4.17 -36.95
CA VAL A 387 -1.50 -3.33 -37.29
C VAL A 387 -1.90 -2.44 -36.12
N GLU A 388 -2.49 -1.30 -36.44
CA GLU A 388 -3.06 -0.35 -35.48
C GLU A 388 -4.39 0.21 -35.98
N TRP A 389 -5.25 0.66 -35.06
CA TRP A 389 -6.56 1.23 -35.37
C TRP A 389 -6.96 2.32 -34.36
N THR A 390 -8.03 3.04 -34.67
CA THR A 390 -8.72 3.95 -33.76
C THR A 390 -9.76 3.19 -32.95
N ALA A 391 -9.79 3.43 -31.63
CA ALA A 391 -10.68 2.76 -30.69
C ALA A 391 -12.17 2.89 -31.06
N ALA A 392 -12.92 1.81 -30.78
CA ALA A 392 -14.38 1.83 -30.77
C ALA A 392 -14.91 2.56 -29.52
N THR A 393 -16.19 2.91 -29.54
CA THR A 393 -16.92 3.52 -28.43
C THR A 393 -18.17 2.73 -28.09
N ASP A 394 -18.54 2.72 -26.82
CA ASP A 394 -19.71 2.01 -26.31
C ASP A 394 -20.36 2.82 -25.15
N ASN A 395 -21.64 2.58 -24.85
CA ASN A 395 -22.35 3.27 -23.76
C ASN A 395 -21.86 2.89 -22.35
N ILE A 396 -21.33 1.68 -22.15
CA ILE A 396 -20.70 1.25 -20.90
C ILE A 396 -19.18 1.18 -21.08
N GLY A 397 -18.72 0.57 -22.17
CA GLY A 397 -17.29 0.48 -22.48
C GLY A 397 -16.92 -0.70 -23.36
N VAL A 398 -15.81 -0.56 -24.08
CA VAL A 398 -15.22 -1.63 -24.89
C VAL A 398 -14.23 -2.43 -24.04
N ASP A 399 -14.36 -3.75 -24.05
CA ASP A 399 -13.52 -4.68 -23.28
C ASP A 399 -12.31 -5.16 -24.09
N SER A 400 -12.52 -5.57 -25.34
CA SER A 400 -11.48 -6.16 -26.18
C SER A 400 -11.75 -6.02 -27.68
N TYR A 401 -10.72 -6.30 -28.47
CA TYR A 401 -10.75 -6.35 -29.93
C TYR A 401 -10.33 -7.73 -30.42
N ASP A 402 -11.11 -8.32 -31.33
CA ASP A 402 -10.73 -9.55 -32.05
C ASP A 402 -10.15 -9.20 -33.41
N ILE A 403 -9.03 -9.84 -33.75
CA ILE A 403 -8.28 -9.60 -34.98
C ILE A 403 -8.42 -10.82 -35.89
N TYR A 404 -8.90 -10.58 -37.11
CA TYR A 404 -9.11 -11.62 -38.11
C TYR A 404 -8.16 -11.43 -39.28
N ALA A 405 -7.55 -12.52 -39.76
CA ALA A 405 -6.78 -12.56 -40.99
C ALA A 405 -7.35 -13.67 -41.90
N ASN A 406 -7.81 -13.30 -43.09
CA ASN A 406 -8.53 -14.19 -44.02
C ASN A 406 -9.71 -14.92 -43.34
N ASP A 407 -10.50 -14.17 -42.55
CA ASP A 407 -11.65 -14.66 -41.77
C ASP A 407 -11.32 -15.67 -40.66
N VAL A 408 -10.03 -15.85 -40.33
CA VAL A 408 -9.58 -16.66 -39.20
C VAL A 408 -9.23 -15.75 -38.03
N LEU A 409 -9.78 -16.03 -36.84
CA LEU A 409 -9.44 -15.32 -35.60
C LEU A 409 -7.99 -15.62 -35.24
N MET A 410 -7.16 -14.58 -35.23
CA MET A 410 -5.74 -14.67 -34.89
C MET A 410 -5.47 -14.43 -33.40
N GLY A 411 -6.37 -13.72 -32.73
CA GLY A 411 -6.29 -13.44 -31.30
C GLY A 411 -7.14 -12.24 -30.89
N SER A 412 -7.10 -11.94 -29.60
CA SER A 412 -7.83 -10.82 -28.99
C SER A 412 -6.88 -9.95 -28.17
N THR A 413 -7.13 -8.64 -28.10
CA THR A 413 -6.32 -7.69 -27.31
C THR A 413 -7.18 -6.53 -26.80
N SER A 414 -6.84 -5.94 -25.65
CA SER A 414 -7.46 -4.69 -25.18
C SER A 414 -6.76 -3.44 -25.71
N ALA A 415 -5.60 -3.59 -26.36
CA ALA A 415 -4.88 -2.49 -27.00
C ALA A 415 -5.51 -2.12 -28.35
N VAL A 416 -5.15 -0.93 -28.86
CA VAL A 416 -5.56 -0.46 -30.21
C VAL A 416 -4.53 -0.77 -31.30
N SER A 417 -3.62 -1.69 -30.99
CA SER A 417 -2.63 -2.22 -31.92
C SER A 417 -2.26 -3.64 -31.53
N THR A 418 -1.78 -4.42 -32.51
CA THR A 418 -1.25 -5.76 -32.27
C THR A 418 -0.26 -6.18 -33.34
N ASN A 419 0.54 -7.19 -33.03
CA ASN A 419 1.39 -7.89 -33.98
C ASN A 419 0.83 -9.28 -34.26
N ILE A 420 0.32 -9.49 -35.48
CA ILE A 420 -0.22 -10.77 -35.92
C ILE A 420 0.95 -11.68 -36.30
N SER A 421 1.22 -12.71 -35.52
CA SER A 421 2.33 -13.66 -35.73
C SER A 421 1.88 -14.95 -36.42
N ASN A 422 2.84 -15.87 -36.68
CA ASN A 422 2.61 -17.20 -37.26
C ASN A 422 2.00 -17.18 -38.67
N LEU A 423 2.27 -16.12 -39.44
CA LEU A 423 1.87 -16.00 -40.83
C LEU A 423 2.89 -16.69 -41.75
N ASN A 424 2.42 -17.18 -42.89
CA ASN A 424 3.26 -17.79 -43.90
C ASN A 424 3.99 -16.69 -44.70
N PRO A 425 5.29 -16.85 -44.98
CA PRO A 425 6.04 -15.91 -45.82
C PRO A 425 5.46 -15.76 -47.22
N THR A 426 5.76 -14.63 -47.87
CA THR A 426 5.29 -14.30 -49.23
C THR A 426 3.77 -14.48 -49.45
N THR A 427 2.98 -14.40 -48.38
CA THR A 427 1.53 -14.62 -48.42
C THR A 427 0.79 -13.31 -48.14
N THR A 428 -0.21 -13.01 -48.97
CA THR A 428 -1.10 -11.86 -48.75
C THR A 428 -2.23 -12.22 -47.79
N TYR A 429 -2.42 -11.38 -46.78
CA TYR A 429 -3.48 -11.49 -45.79
C TYR A 429 -4.43 -10.32 -45.89
N SER A 430 -5.72 -10.60 -45.76
CA SER A 430 -6.79 -9.61 -45.62
C SER A 430 -7.21 -9.52 -44.15
N ILE A 431 -7.05 -8.35 -43.53
CA ILE A 431 -7.14 -8.17 -42.08
C ILE A 431 -8.27 -7.20 -41.74
N TYR A 432 -9.09 -7.54 -40.74
CA TYR A 432 -10.05 -6.65 -40.09
C TYR A 432 -10.12 -6.89 -38.59
N VAL A 433 -10.71 -5.94 -37.87
CA VAL A 433 -10.87 -5.97 -36.41
C VAL A 433 -12.34 -5.73 -36.04
N VAL A 434 -12.82 -6.42 -35.00
CA VAL A 434 -14.12 -6.14 -34.35
C VAL A 434 -13.91 -5.83 -32.88
N ALA A 435 -14.72 -4.94 -32.30
CA ALA A 435 -14.72 -4.63 -30.88
C ALA A 435 -15.77 -5.48 -30.15
N LYS A 436 -15.50 -5.78 -28.88
CA LYS A 436 -16.40 -6.49 -27.97
C LYS A 436 -16.51 -5.71 -26.66
N ASP A 437 -17.72 -5.61 -26.13
CA ASP A 437 -17.94 -5.14 -24.77
C ASP A 437 -17.78 -6.30 -23.75
N ALA A 438 -17.91 -5.98 -22.46
CA ALA A 438 -17.77 -6.97 -21.38
C ALA A 438 -18.91 -8.01 -21.34
N VAL A 439 -20.03 -7.75 -22.03
CA VAL A 439 -21.19 -8.64 -22.11
C VAL A 439 -21.11 -9.57 -23.33
N GLY A 440 -20.19 -9.28 -24.26
CA GLY A 440 -19.96 -10.04 -25.47
C GLY A 440 -20.73 -9.54 -26.69
N ASN A 441 -21.31 -8.33 -26.65
CA ASN A 441 -21.87 -7.72 -27.86
C ASN A 441 -20.71 -7.35 -28.80
N ILE A 442 -20.85 -7.70 -30.08
CA ILE A 442 -19.79 -7.58 -31.08
C ILE A 442 -20.15 -6.43 -32.05
N SER A 443 -19.19 -5.55 -32.30
CA SER A 443 -19.34 -4.47 -33.29
C SER A 443 -19.41 -5.01 -34.72
N PRO A 444 -19.84 -4.18 -35.70
CA PRO A 444 -19.49 -4.41 -37.10
C PRO A 444 -17.96 -4.43 -37.31
N GLN A 445 -17.51 -5.00 -38.43
CA GLN A 445 -16.09 -5.03 -38.82
C GLN A 445 -15.55 -3.61 -39.08
N SER A 446 -14.27 -3.42 -38.78
CA SER A 446 -13.51 -2.24 -39.23
C SER A 446 -13.41 -2.17 -40.75
N ASN A 447 -12.74 -1.13 -41.27
CA ASN A 447 -12.20 -1.21 -42.63
C ASN A 447 -11.21 -2.39 -42.74
N GLN A 448 -11.10 -2.96 -43.94
CA GLN A 448 -10.19 -4.07 -44.22
C GLN A 448 -8.87 -3.54 -44.79
N VAL A 449 -7.75 -4.15 -44.42
CA VAL A 449 -6.42 -3.87 -44.98
C VAL A 449 -5.79 -5.13 -45.55
N SER A 450 -4.97 -4.99 -46.59
CA SER A 450 -4.20 -6.11 -47.16
C SER A 450 -2.71 -5.88 -47.02
N ALA A 451 -1.98 -6.91 -46.58
CA ALA A 451 -0.52 -6.89 -46.51
C ALA A 451 0.07 -8.24 -46.91
N THR A 452 1.22 -8.20 -47.59
CA THR A 452 1.95 -9.39 -48.04
C THR A 452 3.22 -9.54 -47.23
N THR A 453 3.29 -10.57 -46.39
CA THR A 453 4.50 -10.89 -45.63
C THR A 453 5.71 -11.00 -46.54
N LEU A 454 6.88 -10.57 -46.06
CA LEU A 454 8.12 -10.58 -46.82
C LEU A 454 8.60 -12.00 -47.12
N ALA A 455 9.54 -12.10 -48.05
CA ALA A 455 10.32 -13.33 -48.22
C ALA A 455 11.21 -13.56 -46.99
N VAL A 456 11.48 -14.84 -46.71
CA VAL A 456 12.38 -15.24 -45.64
C VAL A 456 13.82 -14.84 -46.02
N GLY A 457 14.50 -14.08 -45.15
CA GLY A 457 15.93 -13.78 -45.29
C GLY A 457 16.76 -15.07 -45.28
N THR A 458 17.73 -15.21 -46.18
CA THR A 458 18.43 -16.48 -46.43
C THR A 458 19.62 -16.76 -45.50
N THR A 459 19.91 -15.89 -44.53
CA THR A 459 21.06 -16.03 -43.61
C THR A 459 20.68 -15.70 -42.17
N CYS A 460 21.38 -16.30 -41.21
CA CYS A 460 21.22 -15.98 -39.80
C CYS A 460 21.63 -14.54 -39.48
N GLY A 461 20.94 -13.97 -38.50
CA GLY A 461 20.78 -12.53 -38.38
C GLY A 461 21.77 -11.88 -37.42
N ASN A 462 21.95 -10.59 -37.62
CA ASN A 462 22.53 -9.66 -36.67
C ASN A 462 21.62 -8.43 -36.50
N GLU A 463 21.77 -7.75 -35.37
CA GLU A 463 21.10 -6.51 -35.02
C GLU A 463 22.04 -5.62 -34.22
N HIS A 464 22.24 -4.41 -34.72
CA HIS A 464 23.09 -3.36 -34.12
C HIS A 464 22.28 -2.10 -33.77
N PHE A 465 20.96 -2.15 -33.94
CA PHE A 465 19.99 -1.08 -33.63
C PHE A 465 20.24 0.26 -34.36
N ASP A 466 21.10 0.27 -35.38
CA ASP A 466 21.45 1.48 -36.16
C ASP A 466 20.22 2.18 -36.74
N ASN A 467 19.25 1.38 -37.20
CA ASN A 467 18.01 1.85 -37.80
C ASN A 467 16.91 2.16 -36.79
N LEU A 468 17.15 1.96 -35.48
CA LEU A 468 16.16 2.21 -34.45
C LEU A 468 15.94 3.72 -34.27
N LEU A 469 14.68 4.14 -34.22
CA LEU A 469 14.31 5.52 -33.90
C LEU A 469 14.63 5.82 -32.44
N VAL A 470 15.36 6.91 -32.20
CA VAL A 470 15.69 7.38 -30.85
C VAL A 470 14.52 8.19 -30.30
N VAL A 471 13.89 7.69 -29.24
CA VAL A 471 12.82 8.39 -28.52
C VAL A 471 13.30 8.65 -27.09
N PRO A 472 13.65 9.92 -26.75
CA PRO A 472 14.22 10.23 -25.45
C PRO A 472 13.26 9.95 -24.29
N ASN A 473 13.78 9.36 -23.20
CA ASN A 473 13.12 9.22 -21.90
C ASN A 473 11.76 8.50 -21.88
N GLN A 474 11.46 7.66 -22.87
CA GLN A 474 10.16 6.99 -22.96
C GLN A 474 10.32 5.46 -22.92
N TYR A 475 9.68 4.83 -21.93
CA TYR A 475 9.50 3.39 -21.93
C TYR A 475 8.26 3.02 -22.76
N SER A 476 8.45 2.17 -23.77
CA SER A 476 7.36 1.74 -24.65
C SER A 476 7.63 0.35 -25.20
N THR A 477 6.64 -0.15 -25.94
CA THR A 477 6.85 -1.18 -26.94
C THR A 477 7.36 -0.54 -28.22
N TYR A 478 8.41 -1.11 -28.81
CA TYR A 478 8.93 -0.69 -30.12
C TYR A 478 8.91 -1.87 -31.07
N ASN A 479 8.52 -1.63 -32.32
CA ASN A 479 8.52 -2.62 -33.39
C ASN A 479 9.31 -2.06 -34.56
N TRP A 480 10.21 -2.85 -35.13
CA TRP A 480 10.98 -2.46 -36.30
C TRP A 480 11.36 -3.69 -37.12
N VAL A 481 11.89 -3.46 -38.32
CA VAL A 481 12.42 -4.51 -39.18
C VAL A 481 13.89 -4.20 -39.44
N SER A 482 14.73 -5.21 -39.28
CA SER A 482 16.16 -5.13 -39.55
C SER A 482 16.61 -6.43 -40.16
N ASN A 483 17.38 -6.36 -41.26
CA ASN A 483 17.87 -7.53 -42.00
C ASN A 483 16.77 -8.55 -42.38
N GLY A 484 15.56 -8.06 -42.67
CA GLY A 484 14.41 -8.91 -43.04
C GLY A 484 13.78 -9.68 -41.87
N ILE A 485 14.18 -9.37 -40.63
CA ILE A 485 13.64 -9.93 -39.40
C ILE A 485 12.83 -8.84 -38.69
N SER A 486 11.63 -9.17 -38.25
CA SER A 486 10.87 -8.26 -37.39
C SER A 486 11.32 -8.40 -35.96
N TRP A 487 11.41 -7.27 -35.29
CA TRP A 487 11.78 -7.19 -33.89
C TRP A 487 10.67 -6.50 -33.12
N THR A 488 10.45 -6.98 -31.90
CA THR A 488 9.60 -6.31 -30.92
C THR A 488 10.31 -6.21 -29.59
N SER A 489 10.10 -5.12 -28.88
CA SER A 489 10.57 -4.95 -27.51
C SER A 489 9.46 -4.45 -26.61
N GLU A 490 9.53 -4.77 -25.32
CA GLU A 490 8.56 -4.36 -24.31
C GLU A 490 9.27 -3.66 -23.16
N ASP A 491 8.59 -2.72 -22.49
CA ASP A 491 9.13 -1.96 -21.35
C ASP A 491 10.59 -1.51 -21.58
N SER A 492 10.81 -0.90 -22.74
CA SER A 492 12.13 -0.63 -23.31
C SER A 492 12.32 0.84 -23.69
N ARG A 493 13.57 1.30 -23.82
CA ARG A 493 14.00 2.64 -24.24
C ARG A 493 15.00 2.54 -25.39
N THR A 494 15.07 3.56 -26.25
CA THR A 494 15.91 3.58 -27.48
C THR A 494 16.95 4.70 -27.51
N ASP A 495 17.19 5.37 -26.39
CA ASP A 495 18.03 6.57 -26.27
C ASP A 495 19.34 6.36 -25.48
N GLU A 496 19.71 5.11 -25.26
CA GLU A 496 20.98 4.72 -24.66
C GLU A 496 21.93 4.16 -25.73
N THR A 497 23.20 3.99 -25.36
CA THR A 497 24.26 3.57 -26.29
C THR A 497 25.12 2.45 -25.74
N ILE A 498 25.74 1.59 -26.54
CA ILE A 498 26.91 0.79 -26.09
C ILE A 498 28.08 1.07 -27.02
N ASN A 499 28.06 0.50 -28.23
CA ASN A 499 29.03 0.75 -29.31
C ASN A 499 28.38 1.50 -30.47
N GLY A 500 27.32 2.26 -30.17
CA GLY A 500 26.32 2.71 -31.13
C GLY A 500 25.00 2.90 -30.39
N LYS A 501 23.87 2.87 -31.12
CA LYS A 501 22.54 2.86 -30.48
C LYS A 501 22.33 1.52 -29.79
N ALA A 502 21.71 1.53 -28.62
CA ALA A 502 21.38 0.31 -27.90
C ALA A 502 19.92 0.34 -27.43
N LEU A 503 19.30 -0.84 -27.37
CA LEU A 503 17.98 -1.00 -26.80
C LEU A 503 18.09 -1.29 -25.30
N THR A 504 17.44 -0.49 -24.46
CA THR A 504 17.50 -0.66 -23.00
C THR A 504 16.18 -1.20 -22.44
N ILE A 505 16.18 -2.42 -21.94
CA ILE A 505 15.00 -3.04 -21.30
C ILE A 505 15.02 -2.86 -19.78
N ARG A 506 13.85 -2.69 -19.17
CA ARG A 506 13.67 -2.64 -17.71
C ARG A 506 13.13 -3.96 -17.17
N ASN A 507 11.83 -4.19 -17.21
CA ASN A 507 11.19 -5.47 -16.86
C ASN A 507 10.60 -6.20 -18.07
N GLY A 508 10.90 -5.73 -19.28
CA GLY A 508 10.33 -6.27 -20.49
C GLY A 508 11.26 -7.25 -21.21
N SER A 509 11.04 -7.34 -22.52
CA SER A 509 11.67 -8.31 -23.40
C SER A 509 12.16 -7.66 -24.68
N LEU A 510 13.09 -8.34 -25.35
CA LEU A 510 13.48 -8.09 -26.74
C LEU A 510 13.34 -9.40 -27.50
N THR A 511 12.61 -9.37 -28.61
CA THR A 511 12.23 -10.54 -29.37
C THR A 511 12.54 -10.36 -30.85
N ALA A 512 13.36 -11.26 -31.39
CA ALA A 512 13.51 -11.47 -32.83
C ALA A 512 12.42 -12.44 -33.29
N LEU A 513 11.48 -11.95 -34.09
CA LEU A 513 10.34 -12.71 -34.58
C LEU A 513 10.74 -13.48 -35.83
N SER A 514 10.55 -14.81 -35.80
CA SER A 514 10.72 -15.73 -36.93
C SER A 514 12.04 -15.64 -37.67
N VAL A 515 13.07 -15.95 -36.91
CA VAL A 515 14.41 -16.23 -37.40
C VAL A 515 14.39 -17.54 -38.20
N PRO A 516 14.69 -17.51 -39.51
CA PRO A 516 14.76 -18.71 -40.32
C PRO A 516 16.07 -19.47 -40.10
N ASN A 517 16.06 -20.76 -40.45
CA ASN A 517 17.22 -21.67 -40.35
C ASN A 517 17.71 -21.96 -38.93
N GLY A 518 16.88 -21.69 -37.93
CA GLY A 518 17.13 -22.03 -36.54
C GLY A 518 18.25 -21.22 -35.92
N ILE A 519 18.62 -21.63 -34.71
CA ILE A 519 19.68 -20.99 -33.93
C ILE A 519 20.67 -22.05 -33.44
N GLY A 520 21.95 -21.83 -33.73
CA GLY A 520 23.07 -22.61 -33.20
C GLY A 520 23.62 -21.97 -31.93
N GLU A 521 24.17 -20.77 -32.09
CA GLU A 521 24.81 -19.97 -31.05
C GLU A 521 24.29 -18.53 -31.10
N LEU A 522 24.24 -17.86 -29.96
CA LEU A 522 23.79 -16.47 -29.84
C LEU A 522 24.88 -15.63 -29.17
N THR A 523 25.27 -14.53 -29.78
CA THR A 523 26.18 -13.53 -29.21
C THR A 523 25.41 -12.25 -28.94
N VAL A 524 25.59 -11.68 -27.74
CA VAL A 524 24.92 -10.44 -27.30
C VAL A 524 25.88 -9.61 -26.46
N THR A 525 25.90 -8.29 -26.66
CA THR A 525 26.56 -7.34 -25.77
C THR A 525 25.54 -6.68 -24.84
N THR A 526 25.84 -6.62 -23.54
CA THR A 526 24.96 -6.01 -22.55
C THR A 526 25.69 -5.03 -21.62
N GLN A 527 24.99 -4.01 -21.14
CA GLN A 527 25.50 -3.09 -20.13
C GLN A 527 24.38 -2.54 -19.25
N LEU A 528 24.59 -2.45 -17.94
CA LEU A 528 23.67 -1.78 -17.03
C LEU A 528 23.89 -0.25 -17.06
N LYS A 529 22.87 0.50 -17.49
CA LYS A 529 22.99 1.96 -17.72
C LYS A 529 22.69 2.84 -16.51
N TYR A 530 21.94 2.31 -15.56
CA TYR A 530 21.44 3.03 -14.40
C TYR A 530 21.85 2.34 -13.10
N SER A 531 21.43 2.88 -11.97
CA SER A 531 21.60 2.22 -10.67
C SER A 531 20.98 0.82 -10.67
N GLY A 532 21.70 -0.14 -10.11
CA GLY A 532 21.29 -1.54 -10.02
C GLY A 532 22.48 -2.47 -9.77
N SER A 533 22.18 -3.75 -9.57
CA SER A 533 23.17 -4.79 -9.34
C SER A 533 23.42 -5.61 -10.61
N ALA A 534 24.57 -6.29 -10.67
CA ALA A 534 24.83 -7.30 -11.69
C ALA A 534 23.72 -8.37 -11.72
N GLY A 535 23.48 -8.96 -12.89
CA GLY A 535 22.39 -9.91 -13.08
C GLY A 535 22.48 -10.60 -14.44
N THR A 536 21.36 -11.21 -14.86
CA THR A 536 21.29 -11.91 -16.14
C THR A 536 19.94 -11.70 -16.86
N LEU A 537 19.97 -11.75 -18.19
CA LEU A 537 18.79 -11.91 -19.03
C LEU A 537 18.58 -13.41 -19.33
N LYS A 538 17.34 -13.86 -19.37
CA LYS A 538 16.98 -15.21 -19.80
C LYS A 538 16.84 -15.28 -21.31
N LEU A 539 17.26 -16.41 -21.90
CA LEU A 539 17.06 -16.73 -23.30
C LEU A 539 15.91 -17.72 -23.47
N PHE A 540 14.91 -17.33 -24.24
CA PHE A 540 13.81 -18.16 -24.70
C PHE A 540 13.95 -18.42 -26.20
N VAL A 541 13.64 -19.64 -26.63
CA VAL A 541 13.48 -20.00 -28.04
C VAL A 541 12.12 -20.63 -28.23
N ASN A 542 11.29 -20.06 -29.12
CA ASN A 542 9.88 -20.46 -29.29
C ASN A 542 9.11 -20.49 -27.95
N ASP A 543 9.26 -19.43 -27.15
CA ASP A 543 8.69 -19.29 -25.80
C ASP A 543 9.11 -20.35 -24.76
N VAL A 544 10.05 -21.23 -25.09
CA VAL A 544 10.62 -22.20 -24.13
C VAL A 544 11.87 -21.62 -23.49
N ASP A 545 11.89 -21.54 -22.15
CA ASP A 545 13.09 -21.16 -21.39
C ASP A 545 14.21 -22.17 -21.67
N THR A 546 15.29 -21.72 -22.29
CA THR A 546 16.42 -22.59 -22.66
C THR A 546 17.29 -22.97 -21.47
N GLY A 547 17.05 -22.37 -20.29
CA GLY A 547 17.90 -22.44 -19.10
C GLY A 547 19.21 -21.67 -19.23
N LYS A 548 19.44 -20.99 -20.37
CA LYS A 548 20.65 -20.22 -20.65
C LYS A 548 20.44 -18.74 -20.34
N THR A 549 21.50 -18.09 -19.88
CA THR A 549 21.42 -16.72 -19.37
C THR A 549 22.55 -15.84 -19.92
N ILE A 550 22.24 -14.57 -20.22
CA ILE A 550 23.18 -13.55 -20.70
C ILE A 550 23.53 -12.64 -19.51
N PRO A 551 24.78 -12.64 -18.99
CA PRO A 551 25.17 -11.81 -17.87
C PRO A 551 25.38 -10.34 -18.25
N TYR A 552 25.05 -9.44 -17.32
CA TYR A 552 25.42 -8.02 -17.35
C TYR A 552 26.06 -7.59 -16.02
N GLY A 553 27.02 -6.66 -16.09
CA GLY A 553 27.77 -6.17 -14.93
C GLY A 553 26.97 -5.24 -14.03
N ALA A 554 27.56 -4.87 -12.88
CA ALA A 554 26.99 -3.85 -11.99
C ALA A 554 27.08 -2.45 -12.62
N ALA A 555 26.34 -1.49 -12.06
CA ALA A 555 26.32 -0.11 -12.57
C ALA A 555 27.75 0.47 -12.67
N GLY A 556 28.09 1.05 -13.83
CA GLY A 556 29.43 1.59 -14.10
C GLY A 556 30.45 0.56 -14.61
N SER A 557 30.07 -0.71 -14.76
CA SER A 557 30.95 -1.72 -15.39
C SER A 557 31.05 -1.52 -16.91
N ALA A 558 32.15 -1.98 -17.50
CA ALA A 558 32.29 -2.07 -18.95
C ALA A 558 31.22 -3.01 -19.56
N PRO A 559 30.83 -2.80 -20.83
CA PRO A 559 29.92 -3.72 -21.53
C PRO A 559 30.46 -5.16 -21.55
N ILE A 560 29.57 -6.14 -21.49
CA ILE A 560 29.89 -7.58 -21.49
C ILE A 560 29.31 -8.21 -22.76
N THR A 561 30.17 -8.73 -23.62
CA THR A 561 29.78 -9.56 -24.76
C THR A 561 29.83 -11.03 -24.38
N THR A 562 28.70 -11.73 -24.54
CA THR A 562 28.56 -13.15 -24.20
C THR A 562 28.12 -13.94 -25.42
N THR A 563 28.83 -15.04 -25.71
CA THR A 563 28.40 -16.05 -26.69
C THR A 563 27.83 -17.26 -25.95
N ILE A 564 26.56 -17.55 -26.22
CA ILE A 564 25.81 -18.69 -25.72
C ILE A 564 25.83 -19.78 -26.81
N THR A 565 26.42 -20.92 -26.48
CA THR A 565 26.51 -22.07 -27.38
C THR A 565 25.52 -23.17 -26.98
N GLY A 566 25.34 -24.17 -27.85
CA GLY A 566 24.50 -25.34 -27.54
C GLY A 566 23.00 -25.03 -27.47
N ILE A 567 22.53 -24.04 -28.23
CA ILE A 567 21.10 -23.71 -28.36
C ILE A 567 20.46 -24.67 -29.36
N ASN A 568 21.11 -24.86 -30.50
CA ASN A 568 20.88 -25.92 -31.49
C ASN A 568 19.40 -26.25 -31.77
N THR A 569 18.59 -25.21 -32.00
CA THR A 569 17.15 -25.36 -32.29
C THR A 569 16.92 -25.22 -33.79
N PRO A 570 16.46 -26.28 -34.50
CA PRO A 570 16.21 -26.24 -35.95
C PRO A 570 14.90 -25.51 -36.30
N GLY A 571 14.73 -25.23 -37.59
CA GLY A 571 13.48 -24.68 -38.14
C GLY A 571 13.36 -23.17 -37.93
N THR A 572 12.19 -22.59 -38.26
CA THR A 572 11.93 -21.18 -37.95
C THR A 572 11.75 -21.02 -36.45
N VAL A 573 12.44 -20.06 -35.84
CA VAL A 573 12.43 -19.84 -34.40
C VAL A 573 12.10 -18.40 -34.02
N GLU A 574 11.49 -18.20 -32.86
CA GLU A 574 11.49 -16.91 -32.17
C GLU A 574 12.63 -16.91 -31.14
N ILE A 575 13.41 -15.82 -31.07
CA ILE A 575 14.47 -15.65 -30.08
C ILE A 575 14.09 -14.50 -29.16
N ARG A 576 13.92 -14.76 -27.86
CA ARG A 576 13.50 -13.75 -26.89
C ARG A 576 14.48 -13.63 -25.72
N LEU A 577 14.92 -12.41 -25.44
CA LEU A 577 15.70 -12.02 -24.28
C LEU A 577 14.77 -11.34 -23.28
N GLN A 578 14.73 -11.80 -22.03
CA GLN A 578 13.84 -11.24 -21.00
C GLN A 578 14.57 -10.99 -19.68
N GLN A 579 14.25 -9.90 -19.00
CA GLN A 579 14.77 -9.62 -17.66
C GLN A 579 14.27 -10.64 -16.63
N ASN A 580 15.16 -11.18 -15.80
CA ASN A 580 14.83 -12.16 -14.77
C ASN A 580 14.39 -11.50 -13.44
N GLY A 581 13.29 -10.75 -13.45
CA GLY A 581 12.61 -10.26 -12.23
C GLY A 581 13.27 -9.08 -11.50
N ALA A 582 14.40 -8.55 -11.98
CA ALA A 582 15.01 -7.34 -11.44
C ALA A 582 14.35 -6.08 -12.03
N THR A 583 13.17 -5.72 -11.53
CA THR A 583 12.32 -4.63 -12.07
C THR A 583 12.98 -3.23 -12.04
N SER A 584 14.06 -3.06 -11.29
CA SER A 584 14.86 -1.82 -11.22
C SER A 584 16.08 -1.81 -12.15
N ASN A 585 16.47 -2.93 -12.77
CA ASN A 585 17.66 -2.97 -13.62
C ASN A 585 17.30 -2.49 -15.04
N ARG A 586 18.13 -1.61 -15.60
CA ARG A 586 17.96 -1.06 -16.95
C ARG A 586 19.13 -1.50 -17.81
N VAL A 587 18.92 -2.58 -18.56
CA VAL A 587 19.98 -3.30 -19.28
C VAL A 587 19.92 -2.89 -20.74
N ALA A 588 20.93 -2.16 -21.18
CA ALA A 588 21.19 -1.91 -22.59
C ALA A 588 21.68 -3.19 -23.26
N ILE A 589 21.20 -3.44 -24.47
CA ILE A 589 21.50 -4.59 -25.32
C ILE A 589 21.94 -4.05 -26.68
N ASP A 590 23.05 -4.55 -27.19
CA ASP A 590 23.65 -4.17 -28.47
C ASP A 590 24.36 -5.39 -29.11
N ASP A 591 24.74 -5.26 -30.39
CA ASP A 591 25.56 -6.23 -31.13
C ASP A 591 25.03 -7.67 -31.06
N ILE A 592 23.72 -7.86 -31.29
CA ILE A 592 23.12 -9.20 -31.29
C ILE A 592 23.48 -9.90 -32.59
N SER A 593 23.93 -11.14 -32.52
CA SER A 593 24.10 -12.00 -33.71
C SER A 593 23.92 -13.47 -33.35
N TRP A 594 23.49 -14.28 -34.31
CA TRP A 594 23.42 -15.72 -34.10
C TRP A 594 23.86 -16.49 -35.34
N THR A 595 24.36 -17.70 -35.09
CA THR A 595 24.63 -18.67 -36.14
C THR A 595 23.39 -19.48 -36.43
N CYS A 596 23.26 -19.95 -37.67
CA CYS A 596 22.19 -20.87 -38.02
C CYS A 596 22.35 -22.18 -37.26
N TYR A 597 21.22 -22.85 -37.06
CA TYR A 597 21.27 -24.25 -36.68
C TYR A 597 22.04 -25.02 -37.75
N VAL A 598 23.22 -25.50 -37.38
CA VAL A 598 23.96 -26.48 -38.15
C VAL A 598 23.75 -27.82 -37.48
N LEU A 599 23.18 -28.76 -38.23
CA LEU A 599 23.19 -30.15 -37.82
C LEU A 599 24.67 -30.54 -37.68
N MET A 600 25.09 -31.06 -36.52
CA MET A 600 26.45 -31.61 -36.39
C MET A 600 26.58 -32.83 -37.30
N GLY A 601 26.91 -32.58 -38.56
CA GLY A 601 27.36 -33.58 -39.52
C GLY A 601 28.86 -33.76 -39.34
N THR A 602 29.31 -35.00 -39.22
CA THR A 602 30.67 -35.33 -39.64
C THR A 602 30.79 -34.93 -41.11
N ASN A 603 31.77 -34.09 -41.46
CA ASN A 603 32.00 -33.61 -42.83
C ASN A 603 31.89 -34.77 -43.84
N GLU A 604 30.81 -34.77 -44.63
CA GLU A 604 30.83 -35.39 -45.95
C GLU A 604 31.22 -34.30 -46.94
N ASN A 605 32.53 -34.22 -47.21
CA ASN A 605 33.05 -33.42 -48.30
C ASN A 605 32.50 -34.01 -49.60
N GLY A 606 31.55 -33.32 -50.23
CA GLY A 606 31.07 -33.67 -51.55
C GLY A 606 32.19 -33.49 -52.57
N SER A 607 32.83 -34.58 -52.98
CA SER A 607 33.37 -34.81 -54.33
C SER A 607 33.88 -36.25 -54.45
N SER A 608 33.41 -36.93 -55.50
CA SER A 608 33.85 -38.25 -55.98
C SER A 608 33.30 -39.48 -55.24
N LYS A 609 32.27 -40.10 -55.83
CA LYS A 609 31.99 -41.54 -55.67
C LYS A 609 33.30 -42.34 -55.79
N SER A 610 33.82 -42.83 -54.68
CA SER A 610 34.54 -44.10 -54.61
C SER A 610 33.87 -44.94 -53.53
N THR A 611 32.79 -45.61 -53.93
CA THR A 611 31.81 -46.25 -53.04
C THR A 611 32.45 -47.38 -52.23
N PHE A 612 32.49 -47.20 -50.90
CA PHE A 612 32.60 -48.30 -49.96
C PHE A 612 31.31 -49.13 -50.07
N SER A 613 31.40 -50.38 -50.52
CA SER A 613 30.24 -51.24 -50.80
C SER A 613 30.44 -52.65 -50.27
N VAL A 614 29.32 -53.33 -50.01
CA VAL A 614 29.28 -54.66 -49.40
C VAL A 614 28.47 -55.63 -50.26
N TYR A 615 28.99 -56.85 -50.46
CA TYR A 615 28.33 -57.89 -51.25
C TYR A 615 28.69 -59.31 -50.74
N PRO A 616 27.75 -60.27 -50.70
CA PRO A 616 26.34 -60.14 -51.06
C PRO A 616 25.54 -59.36 -50.01
N ASN A 617 24.49 -58.67 -50.46
CA ASN A 617 23.51 -58.03 -49.59
C ASN A 617 22.11 -58.36 -50.15
N PRO A 618 21.34 -59.30 -49.55
CA PRO A 618 21.52 -59.85 -48.20
C PRO A 618 22.70 -60.81 -48.04
N VAL A 619 23.35 -60.79 -46.88
CA VAL A 619 24.46 -61.65 -46.49
C VAL A 619 23.91 -63.03 -46.13
N LYS A 620 24.35 -64.07 -46.84
CA LYS A 620 24.00 -65.46 -46.59
C LYS A 620 25.24 -66.21 -46.10
N ASN A 621 25.13 -66.97 -45.02
CA ASN A 621 26.21 -67.72 -44.36
C ASN A 621 27.24 -66.86 -43.58
N GLY A 622 26.86 -65.65 -43.17
CA GLY A 622 27.67 -64.84 -42.25
C GLY A 622 28.98 -64.31 -42.84
N GLU A 623 29.16 -64.30 -44.16
CA GLU A 623 30.35 -63.76 -44.83
C GLU A 623 29.95 -62.69 -45.84
N LEU A 624 30.59 -61.52 -45.75
CA LEU A 624 30.41 -60.44 -46.72
C LEU A 624 31.76 -59.92 -47.21
N ASN A 625 31.83 -59.56 -48.50
CA ASN A 625 32.98 -58.87 -49.09
C ASN A 625 32.78 -57.37 -49.03
N VAL A 626 33.87 -56.65 -48.81
CA VAL A 626 33.92 -55.19 -48.73
C VAL A 626 34.81 -54.69 -49.85
N SER A 627 34.28 -53.81 -50.70
CA SER A 627 35.06 -53.09 -51.71
C SER A 627 35.15 -51.62 -51.33
N GLY A 628 36.35 -51.06 -51.39
CA GLY A 628 36.65 -49.67 -51.05
C GLY A 628 38.14 -49.38 -51.28
N LYS A 629 38.54 -48.11 -51.26
CA LYS A 629 39.96 -47.74 -51.27
C LYS A 629 40.57 -47.92 -49.87
N ASP A 630 41.88 -48.17 -49.83
CA ASP A 630 42.70 -48.18 -48.61
C ASP A 630 42.20 -49.10 -47.48
N LEU A 631 41.50 -50.19 -47.84
CA LEU A 631 41.00 -51.17 -46.88
C LEU A 631 42.13 -51.77 -46.02
N ASN A 632 43.31 -51.94 -46.59
CA ASN A 632 44.50 -52.43 -45.90
C ASN A 632 44.98 -51.49 -44.75
N LEU A 633 44.56 -50.22 -44.74
CA LEU A 633 44.86 -49.27 -43.66
C LEU A 633 43.83 -49.31 -42.52
N VAL A 634 42.73 -50.06 -42.66
CA VAL A 634 41.71 -50.17 -41.62
C VAL A 634 42.22 -51.04 -40.47
N GLU A 635 42.47 -50.42 -39.32
CA GLU A 635 42.90 -51.12 -38.11
C GLU A 635 41.75 -51.88 -37.43
N ASN A 636 40.53 -51.34 -37.48
CA ASN A 636 39.34 -51.96 -36.87
C ASN A 636 38.09 -51.70 -37.72
N ALA A 637 37.25 -52.71 -37.87
CA ALA A 637 35.87 -52.59 -38.35
C ALA A 637 34.88 -52.91 -37.23
N TYR A 638 33.75 -52.23 -37.27
CA TYR A 638 32.69 -52.28 -36.26
C TYR A 638 31.37 -52.57 -36.94
N ILE A 639 30.57 -53.46 -36.37
CA ILE A 639 29.22 -53.75 -36.84
C ILE A 639 28.25 -53.30 -35.75
N PHE A 640 27.28 -52.50 -36.16
CA PHE A 640 26.21 -52.01 -35.31
C PHE A 640 24.86 -52.58 -35.76
N ASP A 641 23.96 -52.85 -34.82
CA ASP A 641 22.56 -53.07 -35.15
C ASP A 641 21.85 -51.75 -35.52
N PHE A 642 20.60 -51.82 -35.99
CA PHE A 642 19.84 -50.64 -36.43
C PHE A 642 19.49 -49.66 -35.30
N SER A 643 19.63 -50.06 -34.03
CA SER A 643 19.49 -49.15 -32.88
C SER A 643 20.78 -48.37 -32.57
N GLY A 644 21.87 -48.67 -33.29
CA GLY A 644 23.19 -48.08 -33.08
C GLY A 644 24.04 -48.80 -32.02
N LYS A 645 23.61 -49.96 -31.51
CA LYS A 645 24.38 -50.75 -30.55
C LYS A 645 25.49 -51.52 -31.27
N LEU A 646 26.72 -51.43 -30.78
CA LEU A 646 27.87 -52.18 -31.27
C LEU A 646 27.67 -53.67 -30.99
N VAL A 647 27.61 -54.50 -32.04
CA VAL A 647 27.40 -55.95 -31.94
C VAL A 647 28.64 -56.77 -32.27
N GLN A 648 29.60 -56.21 -33.02
CA GLN A 648 30.87 -56.90 -33.30
C GLN A 648 31.99 -55.92 -33.61
N THR A 649 33.19 -56.20 -33.10
CA THR A 649 34.44 -55.54 -33.49
C THR A 649 35.38 -56.54 -34.15
N ILE A 650 36.06 -56.12 -35.20
CA ILE A 650 36.97 -56.92 -36.01
C ILE A 650 38.28 -56.14 -36.14
N ALA A 651 39.33 -56.63 -35.49
CA ALA A 651 40.66 -56.03 -35.60
C ALA A 651 41.34 -56.50 -36.90
N GLN A 652 42.00 -55.58 -37.59
CA GLN A 652 42.70 -55.77 -38.86
C GLN A 652 41.87 -56.53 -39.92
N PRO A 653 40.62 -56.10 -40.19
CA PRO A 653 39.63 -56.86 -40.98
C PRO A 653 40.10 -57.16 -42.40
N PHE A 654 40.94 -56.30 -42.99
CA PHE A 654 41.33 -56.41 -44.40
C PHE A 654 42.82 -56.68 -44.61
N LYS A 655 43.54 -57.13 -43.58
CA LYS A 655 44.99 -57.38 -43.67
C LYS A 655 45.36 -58.47 -44.66
N ASN A 656 44.55 -59.53 -44.74
CA ASN A 656 44.81 -60.71 -45.58
C ASN A 656 43.71 -60.99 -46.62
N SER A 657 42.54 -60.32 -46.52
CA SER A 657 41.41 -60.54 -47.43
C SER A 657 40.41 -59.40 -47.32
N ASN A 658 39.62 -59.12 -48.37
CA ASN A 658 38.54 -58.14 -48.32
C ASN A 658 37.22 -58.68 -47.72
N LYS A 659 37.30 -59.79 -46.97
CA LYS A 659 36.15 -60.49 -46.40
C LYS A 659 35.98 -60.18 -44.92
N VAL A 660 34.73 -60.01 -44.51
CA VAL A 660 34.30 -59.83 -43.13
C VAL A 660 33.39 -60.99 -42.74
N PHE A 661 33.75 -61.67 -41.64
CA PHE A 661 32.98 -62.75 -41.05
C PHE A 661 32.13 -62.24 -39.88
N LEU A 662 30.83 -62.45 -39.97
CA LEU A 662 29.82 -62.07 -38.98
C LEU A 662 29.68 -63.17 -37.93
N LYS A 663 29.76 -62.82 -36.65
CA LYS A 663 29.65 -63.76 -35.53
C LYS A 663 28.19 -64.00 -35.16
N ASN A 664 27.53 -64.96 -35.82
CA ASN A 664 26.17 -65.42 -35.53
C ASN A 664 25.15 -64.28 -35.32
N LEU A 665 25.19 -63.27 -36.19
CA LEU A 665 24.24 -62.16 -36.12
C LEU A 665 22.83 -62.66 -36.51
N PRO A 666 21.78 -62.36 -35.73
CA PRO A 666 20.41 -62.65 -36.10
C PRO A 666 20.00 -62.04 -37.45
N LYS A 667 18.91 -62.55 -38.04
CA LYS A 667 18.32 -61.92 -39.23
C LYS A 667 17.96 -60.47 -38.92
N GLY A 668 18.40 -59.54 -39.76
CA GLY A 668 18.20 -58.12 -39.49
C GLY A 668 19.10 -57.20 -40.30
N VAL A 669 18.95 -55.91 -40.05
CA VAL A 669 19.67 -54.84 -40.75
C VAL A 669 20.78 -54.31 -39.85
N TYR A 670 21.99 -54.22 -40.41
CA TYR A 670 23.20 -53.85 -39.70
C TYR A 670 23.98 -52.78 -40.49
N VAL A 671 24.86 -52.08 -39.78
CA VAL A 671 25.78 -51.10 -40.35
C VAL A 671 27.21 -51.54 -40.06
N LEU A 672 27.98 -51.78 -41.11
CA LEU A 672 29.43 -51.95 -41.04
C LEU A 672 30.10 -50.58 -41.12
N LYS A 673 30.94 -50.25 -40.14
CA LYS A 673 31.82 -49.08 -40.13
C LYS A 673 33.27 -49.51 -40.15
N ALA A 674 34.03 -49.01 -41.11
CA ALA A 674 35.46 -49.26 -41.25
C ALA A 674 36.16 -47.91 -41.52
N GLY A 675 36.94 -47.42 -40.56
CA GLY A 675 37.47 -46.06 -40.59
C GLY A 675 36.35 -45.00 -40.63
N THR A 676 36.41 -44.10 -41.60
CA THR A 676 35.37 -43.08 -41.87
C THR A 676 34.26 -43.60 -42.77
N SER A 677 34.39 -44.79 -43.36
CA SER A 677 33.42 -45.36 -44.29
C SER A 677 32.36 -46.20 -43.58
N THR A 678 31.12 -46.16 -44.08
CA THR A 678 30.03 -46.99 -43.58
C THR A 678 29.27 -47.67 -44.72
N ALA A 679 28.76 -48.88 -44.47
CA ALA A 679 27.86 -49.59 -45.39
C ALA A 679 26.76 -50.31 -44.62
N LYS A 680 25.53 -50.17 -45.11
CA LYS A 680 24.36 -50.89 -44.61
C LYS A 680 24.24 -52.25 -45.30
N PHE A 681 24.04 -53.31 -44.53
CA PHE A 681 23.76 -54.64 -45.06
C PHE A 681 22.66 -55.34 -44.27
N MET A 682 22.04 -56.34 -44.88
CA MET A 682 21.03 -57.18 -44.27
C MET A 682 21.58 -58.59 -44.11
N VAL A 683 21.37 -59.22 -42.96
CA VAL A 683 21.62 -60.64 -42.73
C VAL A 683 20.30 -61.37 -42.94
N ASP A 684 20.30 -62.32 -43.88
CA ASP A 684 19.15 -63.20 -44.17
C ASP A 684 19.40 -64.60 -43.60
#